data_AF-A0A9P5SDN3-F1
#
_entry.id   AF-A0A9P5SDN3-F1
#
_cell.length_a   1.000
_cell.length_b   1.000
_cell.length_c   1.000
_cell.angle_alpha   90.00
_cell.angle_beta   90.00
_cell.angle_gamma   90.00
#
_symmetry.space_group_name_H-M   'P 1'
#
loop_
_entity.id
_entity.type
_entity.pdbx_description
1 polymer ?
#
loop_
_entity_poly.entity_id
_entity_poly.type
_entity_poly.pdbx_seq_one_letter_code
_entity_poly.pdbx_strand_id
1 'polypeptide(L)'
;MDSELRNRKATQERPGTSQNQGNDGISSSNKLHAHADHIANGTTTATEGETRDSTDSLTSFPAGHSLTDSQKANLAKESEEAAFGKTPNGTIFRVPATKDMLSEIFDMSKKKSAFDLLTLAVMGVQIFLFFTLSTNVKRFLFLVLFVFWRAGYNAGLGYLLKLQSERRGLVAWAKEKGIFDKTSGSPWYDWLKVELSCKMDADYDFETVPIEYNTWLLYRQLVDLILMNDFTTYVCFALSWLTFPAGSGFFSHVLRWVAGFILVFFNIWVKLDAHRVVKDFAWYWGDFFFLIEQSLTFDGVFEMAPHPMYSVGYAGYYGISLMMASYMVLFVSLFAHAAQFVFLTLVENPHIDKTYNPPQVPKKRISALIETEAVPVSTKPVAIEDIQASMVPCGDKDMYNTYFRRDLIVFKNFDIFRSNDIFVALIIFYATLVPLLISNTGPRFLTFMIVIQALIWRIFHSYVLGAVLKQQSDNKFYTKHFIKHGGTAQDAFQSWKSIFNLSNSMTYATFFLAAFKMYSIPDDWTYGTVLLRHVLGFALIALHVWASVSVFEVLGDFGWFYGDFFMEESSSGLFYTGIYRFVNNPEKVMGHAAFWGMTLICNSWSIFILAMFSQVSNFLFLHYVESPHMRKIYGNKIRKDAGVVKTVKAAQILPQKIRERLETPEIKDVLERTRAVSEKAQDFVEGTREDLTGLVQSVAPRIQEMMSSSKALLESSREKLLVARTWDDMGDYDMTQYSIKIINDRPATLNAEGIPVYKLGEQFTVSWTAPLNHGTKDWIGIYKVSSNSSKKVTNVASKNRYLFVGRDLGLGEAEEGVENHAGKGDGEVMEEEVVMIDGKELNQGRVVFLGDKLPWFEGTFEFRYHHHGRYNVMAHTGAFEIAMDNYEQEGEHTVASIGQALLPYAQRCFNLDESTMPTSVDERFVMINEQIAQRVVKGIQLMYGIEFAWEVVAVDMSCLYLALRIFTARRALAPFAPLSPHEFVKVPEETAAAAAAV
;
A
#
# COMPACT_ATOMS: atom_id res chain seq x y z
N MET A 1 -2.83 1.81 13.72
CA MET A 1 -3.68 2.09 14.90
C MET A 1 -2.94 1.63 16.14
N ASP A 2 -1.98 2.43 16.60
CA ASP A 2 -1.39 2.24 17.92
C ASP A 2 -2.45 2.58 18.97
N SER A 3 -2.75 1.65 19.86
CA SER A 3 -3.52 1.95 21.07
C SER A 3 -2.76 2.99 21.89
N GLU A 4 -3.43 4.09 22.22
CA GLU A 4 -2.82 5.30 22.76
C GLU A 4 -1.80 5.05 23.89
N LEU A 5 -0.65 5.73 23.76
CA LEU A 5 0.40 5.73 24.76
C LEU A 5 -0.12 6.33 26.09
N ARG A 6 -0.31 5.44 27.07
CA ARG A 6 -0.24 5.70 28.52
C ARG A 6 -1.18 6.77 29.10
N ASN A 7 -2.08 6.29 29.97
CA ASN A 7 -2.16 6.74 31.37
C ASN A 7 -2.96 5.69 32.17
N ARG A 8 -2.58 5.25 33.38
CA ARG A 8 -1.67 5.82 34.39
C ARG A 8 -0.71 4.76 34.99
N LYS A 9 0.35 5.25 35.67
CA LYS A 9 1.29 4.48 36.51
C LYS A 9 0.65 4.03 37.85
N ALA A 10 1.36 3.12 38.54
CA ALA A 10 1.09 2.40 39.79
C ALA A 10 0.44 1.02 39.55
N THR A 11 0.95 -0.10 40.07
CA THR A 11 1.79 -0.30 41.28
C THR A 11 2.92 -1.32 41.04
N GLN A 12 4.05 -1.19 41.75
CA GLN A 12 5.08 -2.24 41.79
C GLN A 12 4.67 -3.35 42.76
N GLU A 13 4.78 -4.63 42.36
CA GLU A 13 4.89 -5.74 43.31
C GLU A 13 6.02 -6.70 42.90
N ARG A 14 6.89 -7.02 43.86
CA ARG A 14 7.76 -8.21 43.86
C ARG A 14 7.17 -9.23 44.84
N PRO A 15 7.32 -10.53 44.61
CA PRO A 15 6.65 -11.57 45.41
C PRO A 15 7.33 -11.79 46.77
N GLY A 16 6.52 -12.08 47.80
CA GLY A 16 6.99 -12.30 49.18
C GLY A 16 6.01 -13.08 50.07
N THR A 17 5.95 -14.40 49.89
CA THR A 17 5.70 -15.44 50.91
C THR A 17 4.80 -15.19 52.15
N SER A 18 3.65 -15.89 52.12
CA SER A 18 3.21 -16.91 53.11
C SER A 18 2.47 -16.56 54.42
N GLN A 19 1.50 -17.44 54.75
CA GLN A 19 0.77 -17.62 56.05
C GLN A 19 -0.25 -16.53 56.43
N ASN A 20 -1.42 -16.81 57.03
CA ASN A 20 -2.11 -18.07 57.34
C ASN A 20 -3.63 -17.83 57.56
N GLN A 21 -4.47 -18.87 57.41
CA GLN A 21 -5.88 -18.97 57.89
C GLN A 21 -6.91 -17.95 57.30
N GLY A 22 -8.21 -18.27 57.15
CA GLY A 22 -8.92 -19.53 57.32
C GLY A 22 -10.46 -19.33 57.38
N ASN A 23 -11.20 -20.15 56.64
CA ASN A 23 -12.67 -20.40 56.65
C ASN A 23 -13.69 -19.30 56.25
N ASP A 24 -14.62 -19.75 55.41
CA ASP A 24 -16.10 -19.65 55.46
C ASP A 24 -16.76 -18.33 55.91
N GLY A 25 -17.81 -17.81 55.24
CA GLY A 25 -18.62 -18.34 54.15
C GLY A 25 -20.07 -17.82 54.24
N ILE A 26 -20.83 -17.91 53.15
CA ILE A 26 -22.31 -17.80 53.12
C ILE A 26 -22.94 -16.39 53.33
N SER A 27 -23.27 -15.77 52.19
CA SER A 27 -24.61 -15.29 51.80
C SER A 27 -25.31 -14.06 52.44
N SER A 28 -25.88 -13.28 51.51
CA SER A 28 -27.18 -12.57 51.55
C SER A 28 -27.31 -11.13 52.08
N SER A 29 -27.64 -10.25 51.12
CA SER A 29 -28.77 -9.29 51.17
C SER A 29 -28.71 -8.02 52.05
N ASN A 30 -28.66 -6.86 51.36
CA ASN A 30 -29.59 -5.71 51.50
C ASN A 30 -30.01 -5.28 52.93
N LYS A 31 -29.70 -4.07 53.42
CA LYS A 31 -30.31 -2.79 52.99
C LYS A 31 -29.82 -1.57 53.81
N LEU A 32 -29.87 -0.38 53.17
CA LEU A 32 -30.20 0.97 53.72
C LEU A 32 -29.25 1.71 54.71
N HIS A 33 -29.04 3.00 54.40
CA HIS A 33 -29.07 4.24 55.22
C HIS A 33 -28.68 4.21 56.73
N ALA A 34 -28.05 5.24 57.32
CA ALA A 34 -27.53 6.56 56.86
C ALA A 34 -26.74 7.24 58.02
N HIS A 35 -26.40 8.54 57.85
CA HIS A 35 -25.77 9.48 58.81
C HIS A 35 -24.27 9.27 59.09
N ALA A 36 -23.40 10.27 58.88
CA ALA A 36 -23.20 11.56 59.57
C ALA A 36 -22.40 11.37 60.90
N ASP A 37 -21.50 12.24 61.33
CA ASP A 37 -21.47 13.71 61.25
C ASP A 37 -20.02 14.31 61.29
N HIS A 38 -19.97 15.65 61.18
CA HIS A 38 -19.22 16.60 62.05
C HIS A 38 -18.01 17.45 61.51
N ILE A 39 -18.20 18.78 61.71
CA ILE A 39 -17.23 19.80 62.22
C ILE A 39 -16.19 20.36 61.21
N ALA A 40 -15.96 21.69 61.09
CA ALA A 40 -16.71 22.88 61.55
C ALA A 40 -16.23 24.20 60.85
N ASN A 41 -17.11 25.21 60.87
CA ASN A 41 -16.94 26.68 60.92
C ASN A 41 -15.68 27.39 60.35
N GLY A 42 -15.93 28.45 59.56
CA GLY A 42 -15.02 29.58 59.34
C GLY A 42 -15.64 30.66 58.43
N THR A 43 -15.92 31.86 58.96
CA THR A 43 -16.69 32.92 58.28
C THR A 43 -15.91 34.24 58.21
N THR A 44 -15.81 34.87 57.03
CA THR A 44 -15.58 36.34 56.84
C THR A 44 -15.76 36.72 55.35
N THR A 45 -16.82 37.44 54.96
CA THR A 45 -16.93 38.90 54.67
C THR A 45 -16.49 39.38 53.27
N ALA A 46 -17.09 40.48 52.78
CA ALA A 46 -17.32 40.79 51.36
C ALA A 46 -16.59 42.05 50.81
N THR A 47 -17.08 42.59 49.67
CA THR A 47 -16.74 43.85 48.94
C THR A 47 -15.49 43.83 48.03
N GLU A 48 -15.38 44.56 46.90
CA GLU A 48 -16.34 44.96 45.82
C GLU A 48 -15.57 45.62 44.64
N GLY A 49 -16.20 45.80 43.45
CA GLY A 49 -15.67 46.54 42.27
C GLY A 49 -15.51 45.66 41.01
N GLU A 50 -16.44 45.62 40.05
CA GLU A 50 -16.74 46.63 38.98
C GLU A 50 -15.58 46.89 37.99
N THR A 51 -15.72 46.96 36.66
CA THR A 51 -16.75 46.66 35.61
C THR A 51 -15.97 46.45 34.28
N ARG A 52 -16.43 45.84 33.16
CA ARG A 52 -17.59 46.15 32.29
C ARG A 52 -17.70 45.10 31.16
N ASP A 53 -18.93 44.66 30.85
CA ASP A 53 -19.63 44.61 29.54
C ASP A 53 -18.82 44.56 28.22
N SER A 54 -19.21 43.89 27.13
CA SER A 54 -20.53 43.35 26.67
C SER A 54 -20.28 42.52 25.37
N THR A 55 -21.20 41.76 24.75
CA THR A 55 -22.63 41.41 24.98
C THR A 55 -22.90 40.09 24.25
N ASP A 56 -23.89 39.29 24.69
CA ASP A 56 -24.65 38.39 23.79
C ASP A 56 -26.04 38.11 24.38
N SER A 57 -27.10 38.11 23.56
CA SER A 57 -28.49 38.19 24.07
C SER A 57 -29.49 37.23 23.42
N LEU A 58 -30.20 36.51 24.30
CA LEU A 58 -31.56 35.96 24.13
C LEU A 58 -31.77 34.70 23.27
N THR A 59 -31.68 33.54 23.93
CA THR A 59 -32.81 32.59 23.97
C THR A 59 -33.11 32.20 25.41
N SER A 60 -34.21 32.71 25.97
CA SER A 60 -34.68 32.38 27.32
C SER A 60 -35.60 31.16 27.31
N PHE A 61 -35.18 30.06 27.95
CA PHE A 61 -36.09 28.95 28.28
C PHE A 61 -36.94 29.28 29.53
N PRO A 62 -38.19 28.80 29.63
CA PRO A 62 -38.98 28.95 30.86
C PRO A 62 -38.39 28.10 31.98
N ALA A 63 -38.03 28.72 33.10
CA ALA A 63 -37.60 28.01 34.29
C ALA A 63 -38.79 27.26 34.93
N GLY A 64 -38.66 25.97 35.22
CA GLY A 64 -39.70 25.27 36.00
C GLY A 64 -39.74 23.73 35.95
N HIS A 65 -39.11 23.06 34.98
CA HIS A 65 -39.10 21.59 34.91
C HIS A 65 -37.69 21.02 34.95
N SER A 66 -37.39 20.28 36.03
CA SER A 66 -36.26 19.34 36.02
C SER A 66 -36.60 18.17 35.11
N LEU A 67 -35.67 17.83 34.21
CA LEU A 67 -35.78 16.62 33.39
C LEU A 67 -35.91 15.40 34.30
N THR A 68 -36.94 14.58 34.09
CA THR A 68 -37.09 13.32 34.82
C THR A 68 -35.91 12.41 34.54
N ASP A 69 -35.59 11.46 35.43
CA ASP A 69 -34.45 10.58 35.20
C ASP A 69 -34.65 9.67 33.97
N SER A 70 -35.90 9.43 33.54
CA SER A 70 -36.20 8.80 32.24
C SER A 70 -35.84 9.70 31.05
N GLN A 71 -36.07 11.01 31.14
CA GLN A 71 -35.67 11.97 30.11
C GLN A 71 -34.17 12.19 30.11
N LYS A 72 -33.52 12.24 31.28
CA LYS A 72 -32.04 12.28 31.36
C LYS A 72 -31.41 11.01 30.81
N ALA A 73 -31.98 9.83 31.09
CA ALA A 73 -31.52 8.57 30.52
C ALA A 73 -31.73 8.53 29.00
N ASN A 74 -32.86 9.02 28.49
CA ASN A 74 -33.09 9.14 27.05
C ASN A 74 -32.16 10.17 26.40
N LEU A 75 -31.92 11.33 27.00
CA LEU A 75 -30.96 12.34 26.52
C LEU A 75 -29.51 11.83 26.58
N ALA A 76 -29.13 11.09 27.63
CA ALA A 76 -27.83 10.45 27.72
C ALA A 76 -27.68 9.40 26.61
N LYS A 77 -28.72 8.59 26.38
CA LYS A 77 -28.75 7.58 25.32
C LYS A 77 -28.77 8.19 23.91
N GLU A 78 -29.50 9.28 23.69
CA GLU A 78 -29.42 10.07 22.45
C GLU A 78 -28.04 10.71 22.27
N SER A 79 -27.35 11.10 23.35
CA SER A 79 -25.96 11.61 23.27
C SER A 79 -24.92 10.50 23.06
N GLU A 80 -25.20 9.27 23.47
CA GLU A 80 -24.39 8.07 23.16
C GLU A 80 -24.67 7.53 21.74
N GLU A 81 -25.88 7.73 21.20
CA GLU A 81 -26.28 7.32 19.83
C GLU A 81 -26.00 8.41 18.77
N ALA A 82 -25.77 9.68 19.15
CA ALA A 82 -25.47 10.78 18.23
C ALA A 82 -24.04 10.72 17.67
N ALA A 83 -23.89 10.30 16.41
CA ALA A 83 -22.63 10.35 15.70
C ALA A 83 -22.21 11.80 15.39
N PHE A 84 -20.96 12.16 15.71
CA PHE A 84 -20.38 13.45 15.35
C PHE A 84 -19.49 13.32 14.11
N GLY A 85 -19.69 14.23 13.17
CA GLY A 85 -19.01 14.31 11.88
C GLY A 85 -18.07 15.52 11.85
N LYS A 86 -16.97 15.39 11.12
CA LYS A 86 -15.94 16.41 10.95
C LYS A 86 -15.67 16.65 9.47
N THR A 87 -15.94 17.87 9.02
CA THR A 87 -15.63 18.32 7.65
C THR A 87 -14.12 18.45 7.43
N PRO A 88 -13.64 18.49 6.17
CA PRO A 88 -12.24 18.72 5.85
C PRO A 88 -11.67 20.03 6.44
N ASN A 89 -12.51 21.04 6.64
CA ASN A 89 -12.14 22.33 7.24
C ASN A 89 -12.10 22.29 8.78
N GLY A 90 -12.37 21.14 9.40
CA GLY A 90 -12.35 20.95 10.85
C GLY A 90 -13.66 21.27 11.57
N THR A 91 -14.69 21.80 10.88
CA THR A 91 -16.02 22.03 11.47
C THR A 91 -16.65 20.71 11.89
N ILE A 92 -17.04 20.61 13.17
CA ILE A 92 -17.73 19.46 13.75
C ILE A 92 -19.24 19.73 13.71
N PHE A 93 -20.03 18.71 13.36
CA PHE A 93 -21.49 18.75 13.32
C PHE A 93 -22.10 17.44 13.81
N ARG A 94 -23.34 17.45 14.30
CA ARG A 94 -24.11 16.23 14.56
C ARG A 94 -24.54 15.66 13.21
N VAL A 95 -24.22 14.40 12.94
CA VAL A 95 -24.60 13.71 11.68
C VAL A 95 -26.06 13.26 11.80
N PRO A 96 -26.98 13.75 10.96
CA PRO A 96 -28.36 13.30 10.99
C PRO A 96 -28.48 11.84 10.53
N ALA A 97 -29.42 11.11 11.14
CA ALA A 97 -29.60 9.69 10.91
C ALA A 97 -30.17 9.41 9.50
N THR A 98 -29.66 8.36 8.86
CA THR A 98 -30.14 7.89 7.55
C THR A 98 -30.64 6.45 7.65
N LYS A 99 -31.46 6.02 6.68
CA LYS A 99 -32.05 4.67 6.68
C LYS A 99 -31.50 3.84 5.52
N ASP A 100 -31.50 2.53 5.73
CA ASP A 100 -31.12 1.52 4.73
C ASP A 100 -31.99 1.66 3.47
N MET A 101 -31.31 1.84 2.32
CA MET A 101 -31.86 1.93 0.97
C MET A 101 -32.90 0.85 0.67
N LEU A 102 -32.71 -0.42 1.06
CA LEU A 102 -33.70 -1.47 0.79
C LEU A 102 -35.01 -1.21 1.54
N SER A 103 -34.92 -0.67 2.76
CA SER A 103 -36.07 -0.26 3.57
C SER A 103 -36.69 1.06 3.12
N GLU A 104 -35.96 1.91 2.41
CA GLU A 104 -36.48 3.16 1.83
C GLU A 104 -37.17 2.93 0.50
N ILE A 105 -36.58 2.13 -0.39
CA ILE A 105 -37.08 1.91 -1.76
C ILE A 105 -38.31 0.99 -1.77
N PHE A 106 -38.29 -0.15 -1.06
CA PHE A 106 -39.35 -1.16 -1.17
C PHE A 106 -40.51 -1.02 -0.18
N ASP A 107 -40.37 -0.25 0.90
CA ASP A 107 -41.46 -0.01 1.86
C ASP A 107 -42.50 0.96 1.29
N MET A 108 -43.67 0.46 0.91
CA MET A 108 -44.75 1.28 0.33
C MET A 108 -45.42 2.23 1.34
N SER A 109 -45.16 2.09 2.65
CA SER A 109 -45.76 2.97 3.67
C SER A 109 -45.08 4.34 3.79
N LYS A 110 -43.84 4.45 3.29
CA LYS A 110 -43.03 5.68 3.34
C LYS A 110 -43.24 6.53 2.09
N LYS A 111 -43.10 7.86 2.25
CA LYS A 111 -43.03 8.80 1.13
C LYS A 111 -41.79 8.48 0.26
N LYS A 112 -41.90 8.75 -1.05
CA LYS A 112 -40.86 8.51 -2.05
C LYS A 112 -40.43 9.84 -2.65
N SER A 113 -39.13 10.05 -2.78
CA SER A 113 -38.58 11.16 -3.58
C SER A 113 -38.79 10.90 -5.08
N ALA A 114 -38.64 11.93 -5.90
CA ALA A 114 -38.56 11.80 -7.35
C ALA A 114 -37.43 10.86 -7.79
N PHE A 115 -36.32 10.79 -7.05
CA PHE A 115 -35.21 9.88 -7.31
C PHE A 115 -35.57 8.41 -7.04
N ASP A 116 -36.32 8.12 -5.97
CA ASP A 116 -36.81 6.77 -5.69
C ASP A 116 -37.80 6.32 -6.77
N LEU A 117 -38.72 7.21 -7.17
CA LEU A 117 -39.70 6.94 -8.22
C LEU A 117 -39.03 6.73 -9.58
N LEU A 118 -37.99 7.51 -9.92
CA LEU A 118 -37.18 7.30 -11.12
C LEU A 118 -36.48 5.94 -11.08
N THR A 119 -35.85 5.58 -9.96
CA THR A 119 -35.16 4.30 -9.79
C THR A 119 -36.13 3.12 -9.97
N LEU A 120 -37.28 3.15 -9.28
CA LEU A 120 -38.33 2.14 -9.40
C LEU A 120 -38.93 2.08 -10.82
N ALA A 121 -39.12 3.21 -11.49
CA ALA A 121 -39.63 3.25 -12.85
C ALA A 121 -38.65 2.61 -13.86
N VAL A 122 -37.35 2.92 -13.75
CA VAL A 122 -36.32 2.35 -14.63
C VAL A 122 -36.19 0.83 -14.39
N MET A 123 -36.20 0.37 -13.14
CA MET A 123 -36.23 -1.06 -12.81
C MET A 123 -37.49 -1.75 -13.35
N GLY A 124 -38.66 -1.12 -13.17
CA GLY A 124 -39.95 -1.63 -13.65
C GLY A 124 -39.99 -1.79 -15.17
N VAL A 125 -39.46 -0.81 -15.91
CA VAL A 125 -39.30 -0.88 -17.37
C VAL A 125 -38.36 -2.02 -17.77
N GLN A 126 -37.22 -2.20 -17.08
CA GLN A 126 -36.32 -3.32 -17.35
C GLN A 126 -36.99 -4.69 -17.15
N ILE A 127 -37.69 -4.87 -16.03
CA ILE A 127 -38.41 -6.12 -15.73
C ILE A 127 -39.52 -6.37 -16.77
N PHE A 128 -40.27 -5.32 -17.15
CA PHE A 128 -41.28 -5.41 -18.22
C PHE A 128 -40.68 -5.80 -19.58
N LEU A 129 -39.53 -5.22 -19.96
CA LEU A 129 -38.80 -5.58 -21.18
C LEU A 129 -38.30 -7.03 -21.14
N PHE A 130 -37.91 -7.56 -19.98
CA PHE A 130 -37.48 -8.96 -19.86
C PHE A 130 -38.59 -9.97 -20.21
N PHE A 131 -39.84 -9.67 -19.84
CA PHE A 131 -40.99 -10.54 -20.13
C PHE A 131 -41.61 -10.32 -21.51
N THR A 132 -41.43 -9.16 -22.13
CA THR A 132 -42.03 -8.82 -23.44
C THR A 132 -41.11 -9.08 -24.64
N LEU A 133 -39.79 -9.03 -24.46
CA LEU A 133 -38.83 -9.19 -25.57
C LEU A 133 -38.51 -10.66 -25.89
N SER A 134 -38.21 -10.91 -27.17
CA SER A 134 -37.76 -12.23 -27.64
C SER A 134 -36.40 -12.62 -27.06
N THR A 135 -36.13 -13.93 -26.98
CA THR A 135 -34.93 -14.47 -26.30
C THR A 135 -33.61 -13.95 -26.86
N ASN A 136 -33.50 -13.71 -28.17
CA ASN A 136 -32.27 -13.18 -28.77
C ASN A 136 -32.07 -11.70 -28.43
N VAL A 137 -33.14 -10.89 -28.50
CA VAL A 137 -33.09 -9.46 -28.19
C VAL A 137 -32.78 -9.25 -26.71
N LYS A 138 -33.47 -9.96 -25.80
CA LYS A 138 -33.23 -9.79 -24.36
C LYS A 138 -31.82 -10.20 -23.94
N ARG A 139 -31.25 -11.27 -24.49
CA ARG A 139 -29.87 -11.71 -24.19
C ARG A 139 -28.83 -10.65 -24.51
N PHE A 140 -28.97 -9.97 -25.65
CA PHE A 140 -28.06 -8.89 -26.04
C PHE A 140 -28.35 -7.59 -25.27
N LEU A 141 -29.63 -7.20 -25.15
CA LEU A 141 -30.04 -5.99 -24.45
C LEU A 141 -29.59 -6.00 -22.99
N PHE A 142 -29.86 -7.07 -22.23
CA PHE A 142 -29.47 -7.12 -20.82
C PHE A 142 -27.96 -7.27 -20.61
N LEU A 143 -27.22 -7.81 -21.59
CA LEU A 143 -25.75 -7.77 -21.55
C LEU A 143 -25.25 -6.32 -21.67
N VAL A 144 -25.75 -5.56 -22.65
CA VAL A 144 -25.36 -4.14 -22.86
C VAL A 144 -25.80 -3.28 -21.68
N LEU A 145 -27.03 -3.44 -21.19
CA LEU A 145 -27.54 -2.72 -20.03
C LEU A 145 -26.73 -3.06 -18.75
N PHE A 146 -26.41 -4.33 -18.52
CA PHE A 146 -25.58 -4.70 -17.37
C PHE A 146 -24.18 -4.09 -17.48
N VAL A 147 -23.52 -4.17 -18.64
CA VAL A 147 -22.20 -3.55 -18.85
C VAL A 147 -22.26 -2.02 -18.65
N PHE A 148 -23.34 -1.36 -19.09
CA PHE A 148 -23.56 0.07 -18.86
C PHE A 148 -23.67 0.41 -17.37
N TRP A 149 -24.56 -0.26 -16.62
CA TRP A 149 -24.71 0.00 -15.19
C TRP A 149 -23.47 -0.40 -14.38
N ARG A 150 -22.80 -1.49 -14.77
CA ARG A 150 -21.52 -1.92 -14.18
C ARG A 150 -20.40 -0.91 -14.41
N ALA A 151 -20.32 -0.33 -15.62
CA ALA A 151 -19.40 0.76 -15.91
C ALA A 151 -19.77 2.02 -15.11
N GLY A 152 -21.06 2.35 -15.00
CA GLY A 152 -21.55 3.42 -14.12
C GLY A 152 -21.14 3.21 -12.66
N TYR A 153 -21.24 1.98 -12.16
CA TYR A 153 -20.90 1.61 -10.79
C TYR A 153 -19.40 1.65 -10.50
N ASN A 154 -18.57 0.97 -11.29
CA ASN A 154 -17.14 0.86 -11.00
C ASN A 154 -16.27 1.98 -11.62
N ALA A 155 -16.62 2.50 -12.80
CA ALA A 155 -15.86 3.58 -13.45
C ALA A 155 -16.51 4.96 -13.24
N GLY A 156 -17.84 5.06 -13.35
CA GLY A 156 -18.58 6.32 -13.17
C GLY A 156 -18.48 6.87 -11.74
N LEU A 157 -19.01 6.13 -10.75
CA LEU A 157 -18.86 6.50 -9.35
C LEU A 157 -17.38 6.55 -8.93
N GLY A 158 -16.55 5.63 -9.45
CA GLY A 158 -15.10 5.64 -9.22
C GLY A 158 -14.41 6.94 -9.63
N TYR A 159 -14.77 7.50 -10.79
CA TYR A 159 -14.27 8.81 -11.24
C TYR A 159 -14.76 9.95 -10.34
N LEU A 160 -16.06 9.97 -9.99
CA LEU A 160 -16.63 11.01 -9.12
C LEU A 160 -16.02 10.98 -7.71
N LEU A 161 -15.85 9.80 -7.13
CA LEU A 161 -15.19 9.58 -5.84
C LEU A 161 -13.72 9.97 -5.91
N LYS A 162 -12.99 9.59 -6.96
CA LYS A 162 -11.58 9.99 -7.13
C LYS A 162 -11.45 11.52 -7.19
N LEU A 163 -12.26 12.18 -8.02
CA LEU A 163 -12.32 13.64 -8.12
C LEU A 163 -12.67 14.31 -6.78
N GLN A 164 -13.57 13.71 -6.00
CA GLN A 164 -13.92 14.17 -4.66
C GLN A 164 -12.78 13.95 -3.64
N SER A 165 -12.08 12.82 -3.69
CA SER A 165 -10.92 12.50 -2.83
C SER A 165 -9.71 13.40 -3.09
N GLU A 166 -9.42 13.68 -4.35
CA GLU A 166 -8.25 14.44 -4.77
C GLU A 166 -8.49 15.96 -4.74
N ARG A 167 -9.65 16.41 -5.23
CA ARG A 167 -9.93 17.86 -5.48
C ARG A 167 -11.20 18.40 -4.81
N ARG A 168 -11.93 17.59 -4.01
CA ARG A 168 -13.25 17.93 -3.46
C ARG A 168 -14.28 18.37 -4.54
N GLY A 169 -14.14 17.85 -5.76
CA GLY A 169 -14.82 18.39 -6.93
C GLY A 169 -16.35 18.39 -6.88
N LEU A 170 -16.99 17.38 -6.27
CA LEU A 170 -18.46 17.35 -6.13
C LEU A 170 -18.95 18.48 -5.22
N VAL A 171 -18.26 18.71 -4.10
CA VAL A 171 -18.56 19.80 -3.15
C VAL A 171 -18.23 21.16 -3.78
N ALA A 172 -17.15 21.26 -4.55
CA ALA A 172 -16.80 22.46 -5.28
C ALA A 172 -17.87 22.85 -6.32
N TRP A 173 -18.36 21.90 -7.12
CA TRP A 173 -19.47 22.13 -8.07
C TRP A 173 -20.76 22.52 -7.36
N ALA A 174 -21.10 21.87 -6.24
CA ALA A 174 -22.29 22.21 -5.46
C ALA A 174 -22.22 23.65 -4.92
N LYS A 175 -21.02 24.09 -4.49
CA LYS A 175 -20.75 25.46 -4.03
C LYS A 175 -20.80 26.47 -5.17
N GLU A 176 -20.14 26.18 -6.30
CA GLU A 176 -20.10 27.05 -7.49
C GLU A 176 -21.50 27.28 -8.08
N LYS A 177 -22.34 26.24 -8.15
CA LYS A 177 -23.72 26.35 -8.68
C LYS A 177 -24.74 26.80 -7.63
N GLY A 178 -24.31 27.08 -6.39
CA GLY A 178 -25.17 27.56 -5.31
C GLY A 178 -26.35 26.65 -4.94
N ILE A 179 -26.33 25.37 -5.33
CA ILE A 179 -27.53 24.50 -5.25
C ILE A 179 -28.02 24.24 -3.82
N PHE A 180 -27.17 24.48 -2.82
CA PHE A 180 -27.47 24.39 -1.39
C PHE A 180 -27.45 25.75 -0.68
N ASP A 181 -27.30 26.86 -1.41
CA ASP A 181 -27.28 28.22 -0.86
C ASP A 181 -28.49 29.03 -1.33
N LYS A 182 -29.35 29.38 -0.37
CA LYS A 182 -30.57 30.17 -0.56
C LYS A 182 -30.30 31.57 -1.15
N THR A 183 -29.14 32.14 -0.85
CA THR A 183 -28.76 33.49 -1.31
C THR A 183 -28.30 33.52 -2.76
N SER A 184 -27.96 32.37 -3.34
CA SER A 184 -27.50 32.25 -4.73
C SER A 184 -28.59 32.43 -5.79
N GLY A 185 -29.87 32.27 -5.40
CA GLY A 185 -31.00 32.27 -6.35
C GLY A 185 -31.06 31.05 -7.29
N SER A 186 -30.35 29.95 -6.98
CA SER A 186 -30.31 28.75 -7.82
C SER A 186 -31.71 28.11 -7.98
N PRO A 187 -32.19 27.83 -9.21
CA PRO A 187 -33.53 27.30 -9.44
C PRO A 187 -33.74 25.87 -8.91
N TRP A 188 -32.65 25.18 -8.54
CA TRP A 188 -32.67 23.83 -7.99
C TRP A 188 -32.81 23.81 -6.46
N TYR A 189 -32.60 24.93 -5.77
CA TYR A 189 -32.54 24.99 -4.30
C TYR A 189 -33.83 24.47 -3.64
N ASP A 190 -34.99 25.06 -3.98
CA ASP A 190 -36.27 24.70 -3.36
C ASP A 190 -36.67 23.25 -3.68
N TRP A 191 -36.36 22.77 -4.89
CA TRP A 191 -36.63 21.40 -5.29
C TRP A 191 -35.75 20.41 -4.53
N LEU A 192 -34.42 20.60 -4.52
CA LEU A 192 -33.50 19.74 -3.77
C LEU A 192 -33.80 19.74 -2.27
N LYS A 193 -34.23 20.87 -1.70
CA LYS A 193 -34.66 20.95 -0.31
C LYS A 193 -35.86 20.04 -0.04
N VAL A 194 -36.88 20.06 -0.89
CA VAL A 194 -38.04 19.16 -0.75
C VAL A 194 -37.64 17.70 -0.94
N GLU A 195 -36.86 17.36 -1.97
CA GLU A 195 -36.50 15.98 -2.29
C GLU A 195 -35.61 15.33 -1.21
N LEU A 196 -34.56 16.02 -0.75
CA LEU A 196 -33.66 15.47 0.26
C LEU A 196 -34.31 15.43 1.65
N SER A 197 -35.03 16.48 2.07
CA SER A 197 -35.76 16.46 3.35
C SER A 197 -36.91 15.43 3.39
N CYS A 198 -37.43 14.96 2.25
CA CYS A 198 -38.53 13.98 2.24
C CYS A 198 -38.13 12.58 2.75
N LYS A 199 -36.84 12.21 2.69
CA LYS A 199 -36.34 10.89 3.13
C LYS A 199 -35.83 10.91 4.59
N MET A 200 -35.45 12.08 5.09
CA MET A 200 -34.84 12.29 6.40
C MET A 200 -35.86 12.39 7.55
N ASP A 201 -35.41 12.22 8.79
CA ASP A 201 -36.22 12.43 10.00
C ASP A 201 -36.04 13.86 10.56
N ALA A 202 -36.69 14.15 11.70
CA ALA A 202 -36.77 15.48 12.29
C ALA A 202 -35.44 16.03 12.87
N ASP A 203 -34.37 15.24 12.84
CA ASP A 203 -33.01 15.63 13.22
C ASP A 203 -32.19 16.23 12.06
N TYR A 204 -32.73 16.19 10.83
CA TYR A 204 -32.13 16.83 9.65
C TYR A 204 -32.75 18.19 9.35
N ASP A 205 -31.90 19.20 9.23
CA ASP A 205 -32.26 20.50 8.65
C ASP A 205 -31.27 20.87 7.53
N PHE A 206 -31.84 21.11 6.35
CA PHE A 206 -31.13 21.37 5.11
C PHE A 206 -30.26 22.64 5.15
N GLU A 207 -30.66 23.66 5.94
CA GLU A 207 -29.98 24.97 5.99
C GLU A 207 -28.83 25.01 7.04
N THR A 208 -28.77 24.08 7.99
CA THR A 208 -27.77 24.09 9.08
C THR A 208 -26.69 23.02 8.98
N VAL A 209 -26.90 21.93 8.21
CA VAL A 209 -25.86 20.93 7.96
C VAL A 209 -24.78 21.43 6.98
N PRO A 210 -23.53 20.94 7.07
CA PRO A 210 -22.48 21.32 6.12
C PRO A 210 -22.80 20.92 4.69
N ILE A 211 -22.27 21.69 3.73
CA ILE A 211 -22.42 21.43 2.30
C ILE A 211 -21.91 20.04 1.89
N GLU A 212 -20.88 19.53 2.56
CA GLU A 212 -20.35 18.18 2.37
C GLU A 212 -21.42 17.10 2.63
N TYR A 213 -22.26 17.28 3.65
CA TYR A 213 -23.32 16.33 4.01
C TYR A 213 -24.47 16.36 3.00
N ASN A 214 -24.94 17.55 2.61
CA ASN A 214 -25.97 17.69 1.57
C ASN A 214 -25.49 17.17 0.20
N THR A 215 -24.22 17.40 -0.14
CA THR A 215 -23.62 16.85 -1.36
C THR A 215 -23.54 15.32 -1.30
N TRP A 216 -23.20 14.75 -0.15
CA TRP A 216 -23.22 13.29 0.07
C TRP A 216 -24.63 12.70 -0.03
N LEU A 217 -25.66 13.34 0.56
CA LEU A 217 -27.05 12.89 0.43
C LEU A 217 -27.55 12.89 -1.03
N LEU A 218 -27.14 13.88 -1.82
CA LEU A 218 -27.44 13.92 -3.26
C LEU A 218 -26.67 12.82 -4.02
N TYR A 219 -25.39 12.62 -3.69
CA TYR A 219 -24.59 11.53 -4.25
C TYR A 219 -25.19 10.15 -3.96
N ARG A 220 -25.75 9.91 -2.76
CA ARG A 220 -26.48 8.67 -2.45
C ARG A 220 -27.60 8.36 -3.43
N GLN A 221 -28.40 9.35 -3.85
CA GLN A 221 -29.51 9.12 -4.79
C GLN A 221 -28.99 8.62 -6.15
N LEU A 222 -27.79 9.05 -6.57
CA LEU A 222 -27.12 8.54 -7.76
C LEU A 222 -26.61 7.10 -7.56
N VAL A 223 -26.07 6.77 -6.38
CA VAL A 223 -25.63 5.41 -6.04
C VAL A 223 -26.82 4.45 -6.03
N ASP A 224 -27.93 4.80 -5.38
CA ASP A 224 -29.17 4.01 -5.31
C ASP A 224 -29.67 3.66 -6.71
N LEU A 225 -29.74 4.66 -7.60
CA LEU A 225 -30.14 4.49 -9.00
C LEU A 225 -29.21 3.52 -9.74
N ILE A 226 -27.89 3.67 -9.61
CA ILE A 226 -26.93 2.84 -10.33
C ILE A 226 -26.92 1.40 -9.78
N LEU A 227 -26.87 1.23 -8.47
CA LEU A 227 -26.67 -0.07 -7.80
C LEU A 227 -27.89 -0.98 -7.92
N MET A 228 -29.11 -0.42 -7.82
CA MET A 228 -30.34 -1.18 -8.04
C MET A 228 -30.52 -1.61 -9.51
N ASN A 229 -30.10 -0.79 -10.46
CA ASN A 229 -30.19 -1.13 -11.88
C ASN A 229 -29.08 -2.09 -12.33
N ASP A 230 -27.85 -1.98 -11.80
CA ASP A 230 -26.79 -2.98 -12.00
C ASP A 230 -27.26 -4.38 -11.56
N PHE A 231 -27.79 -4.51 -10.33
CA PHE A 231 -28.30 -5.78 -9.83
C PHE A 231 -29.49 -6.30 -10.65
N THR A 232 -30.47 -5.44 -10.97
CA THR A 232 -31.67 -5.83 -11.72
C THR A 232 -31.32 -6.31 -13.13
N THR A 233 -30.44 -5.59 -13.82
CA THR A 233 -30.00 -5.97 -15.18
C THR A 233 -29.12 -7.22 -15.17
N TYR A 234 -28.27 -7.43 -14.15
CA TYR A 234 -27.53 -8.68 -13.98
C TYR A 234 -28.46 -9.89 -13.83
N VAL A 235 -29.48 -9.80 -12.98
CA VAL A 235 -30.45 -10.90 -12.77
C VAL A 235 -31.25 -11.18 -14.05
N CYS A 236 -31.72 -10.14 -14.74
CA CYS A 236 -32.42 -10.29 -16.02
C CYS A 236 -31.50 -10.88 -17.11
N PHE A 237 -30.24 -10.45 -17.18
CA PHE A 237 -29.22 -11.03 -18.05
C PHE A 237 -29.03 -12.52 -17.75
N ALA A 238 -28.74 -12.88 -16.48
CA ALA A 238 -28.48 -14.27 -16.09
C ALA A 238 -29.65 -15.19 -16.44
N LEU A 239 -30.89 -14.81 -16.09
CA LEU A 239 -32.10 -15.57 -16.39
C LEU A 239 -32.36 -15.72 -17.90
N SER A 240 -31.94 -14.76 -18.73
CA SER A 240 -32.04 -14.88 -20.20
C SER A 240 -31.12 -15.96 -20.80
N TRP A 241 -30.10 -16.37 -20.04
CA TRP A 241 -29.10 -17.38 -20.40
C TRP A 241 -29.27 -18.69 -19.61
N LEU A 242 -30.42 -18.91 -18.95
CA LEU A 242 -30.74 -20.19 -18.31
C LEU A 242 -30.68 -21.34 -19.33
N THR A 243 -29.89 -22.38 -19.01
CA THR A 243 -29.78 -23.60 -19.83
C THR A 243 -29.89 -24.88 -18.99
N PHE A 244 -30.41 -25.91 -19.63
CA PHE A 244 -30.45 -27.28 -19.13
C PHE A 244 -29.57 -28.13 -20.05
N PRO A 245 -28.29 -28.38 -19.68
CA PRO A 245 -27.38 -29.20 -20.47
C PRO A 245 -27.96 -30.59 -20.71
N ALA A 246 -27.99 -31.03 -21.96
CA ALA A 246 -28.39 -32.38 -22.30
C ALA A 246 -27.29 -33.38 -21.92
N GLY A 247 -27.68 -34.53 -21.36
CA GLY A 247 -26.75 -35.60 -20.98
C GLY A 247 -26.14 -35.49 -19.58
N SER A 248 -26.31 -34.37 -18.85
CA SER A 248 -26.04 -34.38 -17.41
C SER A 248 -27.12 -35.16 -16.66
N GLY A 249 -26.74 -36.18 -15.89
CA GLY A 249 -27.68 -36.97 -15.10
C GLY A 249 -28.41 -36.12 -14.04
N PHE A 250 -29.60 -36.56 -13.63
CA PHE A 250 -30.46 -35.85 -12.65
C PHE A 250 -29.69 -35.33 -11.42
N PHE A 251 -28.84 -36.16 -10.82
CA PHE A 251 -27.99 -35.80 -9.68
C PHE A 251 -27.05 -34.61 -9.95
N SER A 252 -26.52 -34.47 -11.16
CA SER A 252 -25.68 -33.34 -11.54
C SER A 252 -26.47 -32.03 -11.56
N HIS A 253 -27.71 -32.05 -12.07
CA HIS A 253 -28.60 -30.89 -12.01
C HIS A 253 -28.96 -30.52 -10.56
N VAL A 254 -29.33 -31.50 -9.73
CA VAL A 254 -29.66 -31.26 -8.31
C VAL A 254 -28.47 -30.65 -7.58
N LEU A 255 -27.28 -31.26 -7.68
CA LEU A 255 -26.06 -30.76 -7.03
C LEU A 255 -25.72 -29.34 -7.48
N ARG A 256 -25.83 -29.05 -8.79
CA ARG A 256 -25.58 -27.74 -9.37
C ARG A 256 -26.50 -26.65 -8.82
N TRP A 257 -27.80 -26.94 -8.73
CA TRP A 257 -28.79 -25.99 -8.18
C TRP A 257 -28.63 -25.81 -6.67
N VAL A 258 -28.41 -26.90 -5.91
CA VAL A 258 -28.18 -26.84 -4.46
C VAL A 258 -26.92 -26.02 -4.13
N ALA A 259 -25.80 -26.30 -4.81
CA ALA A 259 -24.56 -25.53 -4.65
C ALA A 259 -24.77 -24.04 -5.04
N GLY A 260 -25.51 -23.78 -6.11
CA GLY A 260 -25.87 -22.43 -6.53
C GLY A 260 -26.66 -21.66 -5.47
N PHE A 261 -27.70 -22.27 -4.90
CA PHE A 261 -28.47 -21.67 -3.80
C PHE A 261 -27.62 -21.45 -2.55
N ILE A 262 -26.77 -22.39 -2.15
CA ILE A 262 -25.85 -22.22 -1.03
C ILE A 262 -24.96 -20.99 -1.22
N LEU A 263 -24.37 -20.83 -2.42
CA LEU A 263 -23.54 -19.67 -2.74
C LEU A 263 -24.32 -18.35 -2.75
N VAL A 264 -25.59 -18.34 -3.18
CA VAL A 264 -26.46 -17.15 -3.15
C VAL A 264 -26.89 -16.79 -1.71
N PHE A 265 -27.27 -17.77 -0.89
CA PHE A 265 -27.62 -17.49 0.52
C PHE A 265 -26.41 -17.05 1.34
N PHE A 266 -25.24 -17.67 1.13
CA PHE A 266 -23.97 -17.21 1.70
C PHE A 266 -23.66 -15.76 1.27
N ASN A 267 -23.91 -15.41 0.01
CA ASN A 267 -23.72 -14.05 -0.49
C ASN A 267 -24.59 -13.01 0.23
N ILE A 268 -25.89 -13.31 0.36
CA ILE A 268 -26.85 -12.45 1.07
C ILE A 268 -26.43 -12.28 2.53
N TRP A 269 -26.06 -13.37 3.22
CA TRP A 269 -25.55 -13.31 4.58
C TRP A 269 -24.29 -12.43 4.70
N VAL A 270 -23.32 -12.58 3.79
CA VAL A 270 -22.11 -11.73 3.78
C VAL A 270 -22.44 -10.26 3.60
N LYS A 271 -23.37 -9.91 2.70
CA LYS A 271 -23.77 -8.50 2.46
C LYS A 271 -24.50 -7.92 3.67
N LEU A 272 -25.42 -8.66 4.28
CA LEU A 272 -26.18 -8.21 5.46
C LEU A 272 -25.27 -8.04 6.69
N ASP A 273 -24.37 -8.99 6.95
CA ASP A 273 -23.44 -8.89 8.08
C ASP A 273 -22.39 -7.78 7.85
N ALA A 274 -21.93 -7.58 6.62
CA ALA A 274 -21.05 -6.46 6.32
C ALA A 274 -21.75 -5.10 6.54
N HIS A 275 -22.99 -4.95 6.06
CA HIS A 275 -23.80 -3.74 6.26
C HIS A 275 -24.05 -3.44 7.75
N ARG A 276 -24.29 -4.48 8.57
CA ARG A 276 -24.40 -4.36 10.04
C ARG A 276 -23.19 -3.67 10.67
N VAL A 277 -21.98 -3.94 10.16
CA VAL A 277 -20.71 -3.40 10.68
C VAL A 277 -20.43 -2.00 10.15
N VAL A 278 -20.46 -1.80 8.83
CA VAL A 278 -20.02 -0.53 8.20
C VAL A 278 -21.05 0.59 8.27
N LYS A 279 -22.34 0.26 8.40
CA LYS A 279 -23.49 1.18 8.32
C LYS A 279 -23.60 1.92 6.97
N ASP A 280 -24.70 2.64 6.78
CA ASP A 280 -24.96 3.50 5.62
C ASP A 280 -23.78 4.41 5.27
N PHE A 281 -23.15 5.05 6.26
CA PHE A 281 -22.10 6.05 6.05
C PHE A 281 -20.95 5.51 5.17
N ALA A 282 -20.35 4.39 5.58
CA ALA A 282 -19.26 3.78 4.81
C ALA A 282 -19.77 2.93 3.62
N TRP A 283 -21.01 2.43 3.65
CA TRP A 283 -21.61 1.78 2.47
C TRP A 283 -21.77 2.75 1.27
N TYR A 284 -21.98 4.04 1.54
CA TYR A 284 -22.07 5.11 0.53
C TYR A 284 -20.80 5.99 0.44
N TRP A 285 -19.63 5.48 0.85
CA TRP A 285 -18.34 6.19 0.76
C TRP A 285 -18.35 7.61 1.36
N GLY A 286 -19.02 7.79 2.50
CA GLY A 286 -19.17 9.10 3.13
C GLY A 286 -17.86 9.74 3.59
N ASP A 287 -16.82 8.93 3.83
CA ASP A 287 -15.45 9.33 4.17
C ASP A 287 -14.78 10.19 3.07
N PHE A 288 -15.23 10.07 1.82
CA PHE A 288 -14.83 10.96 0.73
C PHE A 288 -15.34 12.41 0.90
N PHE A 289 -16.37 12.63 1.72
CA PHE A 289 -17.00 13.93 1.94
C PHE A 289 -16.64 14.52 3.30
N PHE A 290 -16.84 13.76 4.38
CA PHE A 290 -16.56 14.14 5.77
C PHE A 290 -16.20 12.90 6.59
N LEU A 291 -15.48 13.06 7.70
CA LEU A 291 -15.14 11.95 8.59
C LEU A 291 -16.17 11.83 9.72
N ILE A 292 -16.35 10.65 10.30
CA ILE A 292 -17.14 10.44 11.52
C ILE A 292 -16.23 9.91 12.62
N GLU A 293 -16.37 10.44 13.84
CA GLU A 293 -15.67 9.96 15.03
C GLU A 293 -16.35 8.68 15.59
N GLN A 294 -16.35 7.61 14.79
CA GLN A 294 -16.91 6.31 15.17
C GLN A 294 -15.84 5.20 15.10
N SER A 295 -15.64 4.50 16.22
CA SER A 295 -14.77 3.33 16.30
C SER A 295 -15.45 2.08 15.72
N LEU A 296 -15.20 1.82 14.43
CA LEU A 296 -15.68 0.61 13.76
C LEU A 296 -15.04 -0.65 14.37
N THR A 297 -15.80 -1.41 15.16
CA THR A 297 -15.39 -2.75 15.61
C THR A 297 -15.60 -3.77 14.50
N PHE A 298 -14.55 -4.04 13.74
CA PHE A 298 -14.54 -5.03 12.66
C PHE A 298 -14.70 -6.47 13.18
N ASP A 299 -15.96 -6.89 13.34
CA ASP A 299 -16.36 -8.25 13.72
C ASP A 299 -16.98 -9.04 12.54
N GLY A 300 -17.50 -10.24 12.81
CA GLY A 300 -18.27 -11.00 11.83
C GLY A 300 -17.48 -11.35 10.56
N VAL A 301 -18.03 -11.00 9.39
CA VAL A 301 -17.38 -11.25 8.09
C VAL A 301 -16.08 -10.47 7.86
N PHE A 302 -15.83 -9.38 8.60
CA PHE A 302 -14.55 -8.66 8.56
C PHE A 302 -13.42 -9.36 9.35
N GLU A 303 -13.72 -10.44 10.10
CA GLU A 303 -12.70 -11.39 10.57
C GLU A 303 -12.31 -12.41 9.48
N MET A 304 -13.14 -12.61 8.45
CA MET A 304 -12.89 -13.61 7.38
C MET A 304 -12.10 -13.04 6.20
N ALA A 305 -12.36 -11.79 5.80
CA ALA A 305 -11.70 -11.13 4.67
C ALA A 305 -11.56 -9.61 4.91
N PRO A 306 -10.59 -8.91 4.27
CA PRO A 306 -10.41 -7.47 4.46
C PRO A 306 -11.56 -6.65 3.87
N HIS A 307 -11.96 -6.96 2.64
CA HIS A 307 -13.10 -6.35 1.95
C HIS A 307 -14.13 -7.45 1.64
N PRO A 308 -14.88 -7.93 2.65
CA PRO A 308 -15.77 -9.08 2.49
C PRO A 308 -16.87 -8.81 1.46
N MET A 309 -17.31 -7.57 1.33
CA MET A 309 -18.31 -7.15 0.34
C MET A 309 -17.86 -7.32 -1.12
N TYR A 310 -16.56 -7.22 -1.38
CA TYR A 310 -15.98 -7.24 -2.73
C TYR A 310 -15.29 -8.55 -3.09
N SER A 311 -14.99 -9.40 -2.10
CA SER A 311 -14.29 -10.68 -2.29
C SER A 311 -15.28 -11.86 -2.17
N VAL A 312 -15.42 -12.42 -0.97
CA VAL A 312 -16.39 -13.49 -0.65
C VAL A 312 -17.84 -13.07 -0.97
N GLY A 313 -18.14 -11.78 -0.90
CA GLY A 313 -19.38 -11.11 -1.30
C GLY A 313 -19.67 -11.06 -2.80
N TYR A 314 -18.90 -11.74 -3.65
CA TYR A 314 -19.26 -12.08 -5.03
C TYR A 314 -19.65 -13.55 -5.25
N ALA A 315 -19.63 -14.40 -4.22
CA ALA A 315 -20.01 -15.81 -4.32
C ALA A 315 -21.38 -16.05 -5.01
N GLY A 316 -22.35 -15.15 -4.83
CA GLY A 316 -23.68 -15.25 -5.43
C GLY A 316 -23.67 -15.12 -6.95
N TYR A 317 -22.73 -14.36 -7.54
CA TYR A 317 -22.55 -14.25 -8.98
C TYR A 317 -22.12 -15.59 -9.59
N TYR A 318 -21.23 -16.30 -8.89
CA TYR A 318 -20.82 -17.65 -9.26
C TYR A 318 -21.94 -18.68 -9.03
N GLY A 319 -22.68 -18.58 -7.92
CA GLY A 319 -23.86 -19.41 -7.66
C GLY A 319 -24.92 -19.30 -8.75
N ILE A 320 -25.23 -18.07 -9.18
CA ILE A 320 -26.14 -17.80 -10.31
C ILE A 320 -25.57 -18.37 -11.61
N SER A 321 -24.28 -18.17 -11.92
CA SER A 321 -23.67 -18.75 -13.13
C SER A 321 -23.76 -20.28 -13.17
N LEU A 322 -23.60 -20.92 -12.01
CA LEU A 322 -23.72 -22.37 -11.83
C LEU A 322 -25.16 -22.83 -12.05
N MET A 323 -26.15 -22.13 -11.48
CA MET A 323 -27.58 -22.42 -11.71
C MET A 323 -27.97 -22.28 -13.20
N MET A 324 -27.51 -21.22 -13.87
CA MET A 324 -27.82 -20.95 -15.28
C MET A 324 -27.07 -21.90 -16.24
N ALA A 325 -25.96 -22.52 -15.80
CA ALA A 325 -25.07 -23.38 -16.58
C ALA A 325 -24.55 -22.74 -17.89
N SER A 326 -24.35 -21.43 -17.87
CA SER A 326 -23.91 -20.66 -19.02
C SER A 326 -22.53 -20.09 -18.79
N TYR A 327 -21.59 -20.44 -19.68
CA TYR A 327 -20.26 -19.82 -19.72
C TYR A 327 -20.34 -18.29 -19.90
N MET A 328 -21.32 -17.79 -20.66
CA MET A 328 -21.52 -16.33 -20.80
C MET A 328 -21.87 -15.67 -19.47
N VAL A 329 -22.69 -16.32 -18.64
CA VAL A 329 -22.98 -15.82 -17.29
C VAL A 329 -21.73 -15.90 -16.41
N LEU A 330 -20.98 -17.00 -16.46
CA LEU A 330 -19.72 -17.14 -15.70
C LEU A 330 -18.69 -16.05 -16.05
N PHE A 331 -18.46 -15.76 -17.33
CA PHE A 331 -17.50 -14.73 -17.74
C PHE A 331 -17.96 -13.31 -17.42
N VAL A 332 -19.26 -13.03 -17.52
CA VAL A 332 -19.82 -11.74 -17.09
C VAL A 332 -19.76 -11.58 -15.57
N SER A 333 -19.94 -12.66 -14.80
CA SER A 333 -19.69 -12.69 -13.35
C SER A 333 -18.22 -12.43 -12.99
N LEU A 334 -17.28 -13.07 -13.71
CA LEU A 334 -15.85 -12.84 -13.53
C LEU A 334 -15.47 -11.39 -13.88
N PHE A 335 -16.00 -10.84 -14.97
CA PHE A 335 -15.82 -9.43 -15.35
C PHE A 335 -16.35 -8.47 -14.27
N ALA A 336 -17.55 -8.72 -13.76
CA ALA A 336 -18.16 -7.90 -12.70
C ALA A 336 -17.33 -7.88 -11.42
N HIS A 337 -16.79 -9.04 -11.02
CA HIS A 337 -15.93 -9.18 -9.84
C HIS A 337 -14.54 -8.54 -10.07
N ALA A 338 -13.95 -8.71 -11.25
CA ALA A 338 -12.70 -8.05 -11.63
C ALA A 338 -12.84 -6.51 -11.66
N ALA A 339 -13.95 -5.99 -12.19
CA ALA A 339 -14.26 -4.55 -12.18
C ALA A 339 -14.35 -4.00 -10.74
N GLN A 340 -14.87 -4.80 -9.80
CA GLN A 340 -14.88 -4.42 -8.39
C GLN A 340 -13.47 -4.31 -7.79
N PHE A 341 -12.59 -5.28 -8.07
CA PHE A 341 -11.21 -5.21 -7.60
C PHE A 341 -10.44 -4.05 -8.23
N VAL A 342 -10.69 -3.72 -9.50
CA VAL A 342 -10.12 -2.54 -10.15
C VAL A 342 -10.58 -1.25 -9.45
N PHE A 343 -11.87 -1.12 -9.13
CA PHE A 343 -12.39 0.00 -8.34
C PHE A 343 -11.73 0.09 -6.95
N LEU A 344 -11.64 -1.05 -6.25
CA LEU A 344 -10.99 -1.14 -4.93
C LEU A 344 -9.52 -0.67 -4.99
N THR A 345 -8.74 -1.17 -5.95
CA THR A 345 -7.31 -0.85 -6.06
C THR A 345 -7.03 0.57 -6.57
N LEU A 346 -7.88 1.13 -7.45
CA LEU A 346 -7.63 2.43 -8.08
C LEU A 346 -8.31 3.63 -7.41
N VAL A 347 -9.33 3.40 -6.56
CA VAL A 347 -10.14 4.47 -5.96
C VAL A 347 -10.23 4.32 -4.44
N GLU A 348 -10.73 3.18 -3.95
CA GLU A 348 -11.03 3.02 -2.52
C GLU A 348 -9.77 2.85 -1.66
N ASN A 349 -8.85 1.94 -2.01
CA ASN A 349 -7.59 1.75 -1.27
C ASN A 349 -6.72 3.03 -1.22
N PRO A 350 -6.46 3.75 -2.34
CA PRO A 350 -5.72 5.00 -2.29
C PRO A 350 -6.37 6.08 -1.42
N HIS A 351 -7.71 6.11 -1.32
CA HIS A 351 -8.41 6.99 -0.40
C HIS A 351 -8.25 6.54 1.06
N ILE A 352 -8.44 5.25 1.35
CA ILE A 352 -8.27 4.67 2.69
C ILE A 352 -6.85 4.94 3.21
N ASP A 353 -5.83 4.72 2.39
CA ASP A 353 -4.44 4.95 2.80
C ASP A 353 -4.16 6.45 3.03
N LYS A 354 -4.66 7.34 2.16
CA LYS A 354 -4.58 8.80 2.34
C LYS A 354 -5.26 9.28 3.63
N THR A 355 -6.42 8.72 3.96
CA THR A 355 -7.30 9.19 5.05
C THR A 355 -6.95 8.57 6.41
N TYR A 356 -6.67 7.26 6.45
CA TYR A 356 -6.54 6.48 7.69
C TYR A 356 -5.12 5.96 7.95
N ASN A 357 -4.29 5.83 6.92
CA ASN A 357 -2.87 5.45 7.04
C ASN A 357 -1.91 6.56 6.56
N PRO A 358 -2.11 7.85 6.94
CA PRO A 358 -1.20 8.90 6.52
C PRO A 358 0.23 8.53 6.96
N PRO A 359 1.27 8.76 6.12
CA PRO A 359 2.64 8.40 6.46
C PRO A 359 3.00 8.95 7.84
N GLN A 360 3.25 8.07 8.81
CA GLN A 360 3.63 8.50 10.15
C GLN A 360 4.95 9.27 10.03
N VAL A 361 4.92 10.59 10.22
CA VAL A 361 6.13 11.39 10.36
C VAL A 361 6.87 10.89 11.58
N PRO A 362 8.03 10.21 11.45
CA PRO A 362 8.72 9.65 12.59
C PRO A 362 9.22 10.83 13.42
N LYS A 363 8.63 11.04 14.60
CA LYS A 363 9.08 12.10 15.51
C LYS A 363 10.57 11.91 15.75
N LYS A 364 11.35 12.92 15.36
CA LYS A 364 12.80 12.98 15.52
C LYS A 364 13.14 12.47 16.92
N ARG A 365 13.81 11.32 17.01
CA ARG A 365 14.34 10.85 18.29
C ARG A 365 15.48 11.79 18.62
N ILE A 366 15.16 12.88 19.32
CA ILE A 366 16.15 13.62 20.08
C ILE A 366 16.84 12.57 20.93
N SER A 367 18.09 12.29 20.62
CA SER A 367 18.98 11.55 21.50
C SER A 367 19.02 12.35 22.78
N ALA A 368 18.20 11.94 23.76
CA ALA A 368 18.21 12.53 25.07
C ALA A 368 19.64 12.36 25.58
N LEU A 369 20.38 13.47 25.65
CA LEU A 369 21.67 13.53 26.27
C LEU A 369 21.47 13.01 27.68
N ILE A 370 21.89 11.77 27.92
CA ILE A 370 21.98 11.24 29.25
C ILE A 370 23.09 12.07 29.89
N GLU A 371 22.70 12.99 30.77
CA GLU A 371 23.57 13.59 31.77
C GLU A 371 24.07 12.47 32.68
N THR A 372 25.02 11.69 32.15
CA THR A 372 25.82 10.75 32.90
C THR A 372 26.99 11.57 33.41
N GLU A 373 27.15 11.58 34.73
CA GLU A 373 28.12 12.41 35.45
C GLU A 373 29.54 12.30 34.86
N ALA A 374 30.28 13.41 34.91
CA ALA A 374 31.59 13.52 34.29
C ALA A 374 32.61 12.52 34.87
N VAL A 375 32.80 11.39 34.18
CA VAL A 375 33.96 10.51 34.36
C VAL A 375 35.10 11.08 33.50
N PRO A 376 36.31 11.30 34.06
CA PRO A 376 37.38 11.99 33.35
C PRO A 376 37.87 11.21 32.13
N VAL A 377 38.00 11.92 31.01
CA VAL A 377 38.46 11.38 29.72
C VAL A 377 39.88 10.83 29.84
N SER A 378 40.03 9.51 29.69
CA SER A 378 41.33 8.88 29.49
C SER A 378 41.69 8.93 28.01
N THR A 379 42.67 9.75 27.66
CA THR A 379 43.17 9.91 26.29
C THR A 379 44.01 8.70 25.86
N LYS A 380 43.34 7.68 25.32
CA LYS A 380 43.95 6.65 24.47
C LYS A 380 43.19 6.52 23.16
N PRO A 381 43.86 6.41 22.00
CA PRO A 381 43.19 6.13 20.75
C PRO A 381 42.57 4.73 20.81
N VAL A 382 41.26 4.64 20.52
CA VAL A 382 40.54 3.37 20.41
C VAL A 382 41.05 2.63 19.18
N ALA A 383 41.41 1.36 19.34
CA ALA A 383 41.88 0.54 18.23
C ALA A 383 40.72 0.20 17.28
N ILE A 384 41.01 0.12 15.98
CA ILE A 384 40.01 -0.20 14.94
C ILE A 384 39.36 -1.57 15.20
N GLU A 385 40.07 -2.49 15.84
CA GLU A 385 39.59 -3.82 16.23
C GLU A 385 38.45 -3.77 17.27
N ASP A 386 38.46 -2.81 18.21
CA ASP A 386 37.40 -2.67 19.22
C ASP A 386 36.07 -2.18 18.62
N ILE A 387 36.12 -1.40 17.54
CA ILE A 387 34.93 -0.97 16.78
C ILE A 387 34.35 -2.14 15.95
N GLN A 388 35.19 -3.10 15.54
CA GLN A 388 34.72 -4.35 14.95
C GLN A 388 34.20 -5.32 16.03
N ALA A 389 34.77 -5.32 17.24
CA ALA A 389 34.28 -6.12 18.36
C ALA A 389 32.96 -5.58 18.94
N SER A 390 32.69 -4.26 18.84
CA SER A 390 31.40 -3.66 19.20
C SER A 390 30.31 -3.86 18.14
N MET A 391 30.51 -4.71 17.12
CA MET A 391 29.46 -5.14 16.17
C MET A 391 28.42 -6.09 16.79
N VAL A 392 28.11 -5.94 18.09
CA VAL A 392 26.90 -6.52 18.68
C VAL A 392 25.71 -5.70 18.14
N PRO A 393 24.78 -6.26 17.36
CA PRO A 393 23.71 -5.47 16.75
C PRO A 393 22.70 -5.03 17.81
N CYS A 394 22.87 -3.82 18.35
CA CYS A 394 21.93 -3.22 19.31
C CYS A 394 20.66 -2.68 18.61
N GLY A 395 19.91 -3.58 17.96
CA GLY A 395 18.57 -3.31 17.41
C GLY A 395 18.17 -4.22 16.26
N ASP A 396 16.88 -4.54 16.17
CA ASP A 396 16.29 -5.45 15.17
C ASP A 396 16.70 -5.13 13.71
N LYS A 397 16.84 -3.84 13.38
CA LYS A 397 17.21 -3.37 12.03
C LYS A 397 18.70 -3.55 11.70
N ASP A 398 19.59 -3.46 12.66
CA ASP A 398 21.05 -3.57 12.41
C ASP A 398 21.45 -5.02 12.20
N MET A 399 20.76 -5.92 12.91
CA MET A 399 20.80 -7.36 12.63
C MET A 399 20.23 -7.68 11.24
N TYR A 400 19.11 -7.05 10.82
CA TYR A 400 18.53 -7.28 9.50
C TYR A 400 19.55 -7.04 8.38
N ASN A 401 20.20 -5.88 8.40
CA ASN A 401 21.22 -5.48 7.42
C ASN A 401 22.49 -6.36 7.43
N THR A 402 22.75 -7.04 8.53
CA THR A 402 23.90 -7.95 8.68
C THR A 402 23.59 -9.33 8.08
N TYR A 403 22.41 -9.88 8.35
CA TYR A 403 22.04 -11.26 7.97
C TYR A 403 21.27 -11.37 6.64
N PHE A 404 20.58 -10.31 6.24
CA PHE A 404 19.77 -10.26 5.01
C PHE A 404 20.39 -9.29 4.03
N ARG A 405 20.57 -9.76 2.80
CA ARG A 405 21.08 -8.97 1.67
C ARG A 405 19.99 -8.97 0.59
N ARG A 406 20.34 -8.57 -0.63
CA ARG A 406 19.52 -8.83 -1.83
C ARG A 406 19.51 -10.34 -2.17
N ASP A 407 19.01 -11.15 -1.24
CA ASP A 407 19.00 -12.62 -1.30
C ASP A 407 18.08 -13.11 -2.42
N LEU A 408 18.43 -14.24 -3.05
CA LEU A 408 17.63 -14.84 -4.14
C LEU A 408 16.37 -15.50 -3.57
N ILE A 409 15.20 -15.07 -4.08
CA ILE A 409 13.89 -15.55 -3.63
C ILE A 409 13.15 -16.11 -4.85
N VAL A 410 13.22 -17.42 -5.01
CA VAL A 410 12.91 -18.16 -6.24
C VAL A 410 13.75 -17.64 -7.42
N PHE A 411 13.27 -16.59 -8.10
CA PHE A 411 13.99 -15.85 -9.15
C PHE A 411 14.06 -14.33 -8.91
N LYS A 412 13.35 -13.79 -7.91
CA LYS A 412 13.46 -12.38 -7.51
C LYS A 412 14.86 -12.15 -6.95
N ASN A 413 15.43 -10.97 -7.23
CA ASN A 413 16.77 -10.53 -6.81
C ASN A 413 17.96 -11.23 -7.49
N PHE A 414 17.74 -12.04 -8.53
CA PHE A 414 18.80 -12.79 -9.23
C PHE A 414 20.02 -11.93 -9.57
N ASP A 415 21.20 -12.49 -9.29
CA ASP A 415 22.49 -11.85 -9.42
C ASP A 415 23.47 -12.77 -10.16
N ILE A 416 23.86 -12.39 -11.38
CA ILE A 416 24.74 -13.18 -12.25
C ILE A 416 26.12 -13.40 -11.60
N PHE A 417 26.56 -12.54 -10.68
CA PHE A 417 27.86 -12.68 -10.01
C PHE A 417 27.78 -13.55 -8.74
N ARG A 418 26.58 -13.99 -8.34
CA ARG A 418 26.39 -14.85 -7.16
C ARG A 418 26.44 -16.32 -7.55
N SER A 419 27.39 -17.04 -6.97
CA SER A 419 27.61 -18.48 -7.20
C SER A 419 26.35 -19.32 -6.98
N ASN A 420 25.58 -19.04 -5.91
CA ASN A 420 24.35 -19.77 -5.58
C ASN A 420 23.25 -19.55 -6.62
N ASP A 421 23.13 -18.35 -7.17
CA ASP A 421 22.12 -18.00 -8.16
C ASP A 421 22.41 -18.69 -9.49
N ILE A 422 23.67 -18.64 -9.94
CA ILE A 422 24.15 -19.44 -11.09
C ILE A 422 23.87 -20.94 -10.86
N PHE A 423 24.13 -21.45 -9.65
CA PHE A 423 23.93 -22.87 -9.33
C PHE A 423 22.46 -23.30 -9.41
N VAL A 424 21.53 -22.47 -8.92
CA VAL A 424 20.08 -22.68 -9.09
C VAL A 424 19.71 -22.72 -10.57
N ALA A 425 20.18 -21.76 -11.37
CA ALA A 425 19.92 -21.73 -12.81
C ALA A 425 20.49 -22.97 -13.54
N LEU A 426 21.72 -23.38 -13.20
CA LEU A 426 22.36 -24.57 -13.77
C LEU A 426 21.63 -25.87 -13.41
N ILE A 427 21.16 -26.02 -12.16
CA ILE A 427 20.39 -27.22 -11.76
C ILE A 427 19.05 -27.26 -12.50
N ILE A 428 18.35 -26.13 -12.65
CA ILE A 428 17.10 -26.07 -13.44
C ILE A 428 17.36 -26.39 -14.91
N PHE A 429 18.46 -25.89 -15.47
CA PHE A 429 18.88 -26.20 -16.84
C PHE A 429 19.20 -27.69 -17.03
N TYR A 430 19.99 -28.32 -16.15
CA TYR A 430 20.23 -29.76 -16.22
C TYR A 430 18.96 -30.57 -15.99
N ALA A 431 18.11 -30.13 -15.06
CA ALA A 431 16.84 -30.79 -14.75
C ALA A 431 15.86 -30.82 -15.92
N THR A 432 15.91 -29.83 -16.81
CA THR A 432 15.10 -29.75 -18.03
C THR A 432 15.79 -30.43 -19.23
N LEU A 433 17.11 -30.30 -19.36
CA LEU A 433 17.87 -30.85 -20.49
C LEU A 433 18.06 -32.37 -20.41
N VAL A 434 18.37 -32.94 -19.24
CA VAL A 434 18.66 -34.38 -19.10
C VAL A 434 17.48 -35.26 -19.56
N PRO A 435 16.21 -34.98 -19.21
CA PRO A 435 15.06 -35.69 -19.78
C PRO A 435 14.98 -35.60 -21.32
N LEU A 436 15.28 -34.43 -21.91
CA LEU A 436 15.23 -34.24 -23.36
C LEU A 436 16.29 -35.08 -24.10
N LEU A 437 17.50 -35.18 -23.55
CA LEU A 437 18.58 -36.00 -24.12
C LEU A 437 18.26 -37.51 -24.14
N ILE A 438 17.39 -37.98 -23.25
CA ILE A 438 17.00 -39.41 -23.12
C ILE A 438 15.63 -39.68 -23.78
N SER A 439 15.08 -38.72 -24.52
CA SER A 439 13.77 -38.83 -25.20
C SER A 439 13.65 -40.03 -26.15
N ASN A 440 14.76 -40.44 -26.76
CA ASN A 440 14.84 -41.59 -27.68
C ASN A 440 14.56 -42.96 -27.01
N THR A 441 14.60 -43.05 -25.69
CA THR A 441 14.29 -44.29 -24.93
C THR A 441 12.78 -44.54 -24.77
N GLY A 442 11.94 -43.56 -25.16
CA GLY A 442 10.51 -43.75 -25.38
C GLY A 442 9.61 -42.92 -24.44
N PRO A 443 8.38 -42.55 -24.87
CA PRO A 443 7.56 -41.56 -24.17
C PRO A 443 7.16 -41.93 -22.73
N ARG A 444 6.94 -43.22 -22.46
CA ARG A 444 6.58 -43.72 -21.11
C ARG A 444 7.74 -43.59 -20.13
N PHE A 445 8.96 -43.93 -20.57
CA PHE A 445 10.17 -43.82 -19.75
C PHE A 445 10.52 -42.36 -19.47
N LEU A 446 10.43 -41.48 -20.46
CA LEU A 446 10.59 -40.04 -20.30
C LEU A 446 9.59 -39.47 -19.27
N THR A 447 8.33 -39.86 -19.37
CA THR A 447 7.28 -39.41 -18.43
C THR A 447 7.54 -39.90 -17.01
N PHE A 448 7.96 -41.16 -16.85
CA PHE A 448 8.36 -41.72 -15.55
C PHE A 448 9.54 -40.95 -14.94
N MET A 449 10.57 -40.63 -15.74
CA MET A 449 11.75 -39.90 -15.27
C MET A 449 11.43 -38.48 -14.80
N ILE A 450 10.57 -37.74 -15.51
CA ILE A 450 10.17 -36.39 -15.11
C ILE A 450 9.30 -36.45 -13.83
N VAL A 451 8.39 -37.42 -13.70
CA VAL A 451 7.55 -37.58 -12.50
C VAL A 451 8.38 -37.97 -11.27
N ILE A 452 9.32 -38.93 -11.40
CA ILE A 452 10.15 -39.35 -10.26
C ILE A 452 11.15 -38.27 -9.84
N GLN A 453 11.65 -37.47 -10.79
CA GLN A 453 12.46 -36.28 -10.50
C GLN A 453 11.68 -35.27 -9.65
N ALA A 454 10.43 -34.95 -10.01
CA ALA A 454 9.58 -34.06 -9.23
C ALA A 454 9.26 -34.63 -7.83
N LEU A 455 9.05 -35.95 -7.74
CA LEU A 455 8.86 -36.65 -6.47
C LEU A 455 10.10 -36.55 -5.57
N ILE A 456 11.31 -36.76 -6.11
CA ILE A 456 12.58 -36.65 -5.37
C ILE A 456 12.77 -35.25 -4.81
N TRP A 457 12.53 -34.20 -5.60
CA TRP A 457 12.66 -32.81 -5.12
C TRP A 457 11.61 -32.47 -4.06
N ARG A 458 10.36 -32.95 -4.19
CA ARG A 458 9.35 -32.80 -3.12
C ARG A 458 9.78 -33.52 -1.84
N ILE A 459 10.33 -34.73 -1.94
CA ILE A 459 10.81 -35.49 -0.78
C ILE A 459 11.97 -34.77 -0.09
N PHE A 460 12.94 -34.28 -0.87
CA PHE A 460 14.08 -33.53 -0.35
C PHE A 460 13.62 -32.25 0.36
N HIS A 461 12.73 -31.48 -0.26
CA HIS A 461 12.19 -30.26 0.33
C HIS A 461 11.41 -30.50 1.63
N SER A 462 10.43 -31.41 1.63
CA SER A 462 9.54 -31.56 2.79
C SER A 462 10.12 -32.42 3.91
N TYR A 463 10.86 -33.49 3.60
CA TYR A 463 11.33 -34.43 4.63
C TYR A 463 12.80 -34.25 5.00
N VAL A 464 13.70 -34.02 4.04
CA VAL A 464 15.14 -33.86 4.35
C VAL A 464 15.39 -32.51 5.00
N LEU A 465 14.91 -31.41 4.41
CA LEU A 465 15.04 -30.08 5.03
C LEU A 465 14.20 -29.96 6.31
N GLY A 466 13.03 -30.61 6.37
CA GLY A 466 12.23 -30.73 7.60
C GLY A 466 12.95 -31.46 8.74
N ALA A 467 13.71 -32.52 8.44
CA ALA A 467 14.53 -33.21 9.43
C ALA A 467 15.71 -32.33 9.91
N VAL A 468 16.34 -31.57 9.00
CA VAL A 468 17.39 -30.60 9.35
C VAL A 468 16.84 -29.51 10.27
N LEU A 469 15.70 -28.90 9.94
CA LEU A 469 15.03 -27.90 10.79
C LEU A 469 14.64 -28.48 12.15
N LYS A 470 14.15 -29.72 12.21
CA LYS A 470 13.84 -30.38 13.49
C LYS A 470 15.09 -30.55 14.36
N GLN A 471 16.19 -31.06 13.80
CA GLN A 471 17.46 -31.18 14.53
C GLN A 471 18.08 -29.83 14.91
N GLN A 472 17.83 -28.79 14.11
CA GLN A 472 18.21 -27.41 14.40
C GLN A 472 17.37 -26.83 15.56
N SER A 473 16.04 -27.02 15.54
CA SER A 473 15.13 -26.66 16.64
C SER A 473 15.53 -27.32 17.96
N ASP A 474 15.82 -28.63 17.92
CA ASP A 474 16.01 -29.42 19.15
C ASP A 474 17.42 -29.24 19.71
N ASN A 475 18.45 -29.33 18.86
CA ASN A 475 19.85 -29.41 19.27
C ASN A 475 20.76 -28.33 18.68
N LYS A 476 20.24 -27.40 17.85
CA LYS A 476 21.01 -26.44 17.02
C LYS A 476 22.11 -27.12 16.20
N PHE A 477 21.82 -28.32 15.69
CA PHE A 477 22.78 -29.20 15.00
C PHE A 477 23.49 -28.52 13.82
N TYR A 478 22.73 -27.82 12.97
CA TYR A 478 23.25 -27.22 11.76
C TYR A 478 24.19 -26.05 12.08
N THR A 479 23.79 -25.14 12.98
CA THR A 479 24.65 -24.04 13.44
C THR A 479 25.92 -24.56 14.14
N LYS A 480 25.79 -25.60 15.01
CA LYS A 480 26.94 -26.22 15.68
C LYS A 480 27.93 -26.86 14.72
N HIS A 481 27.47 -27.37 13.58
CA HIS A 481 28.36 -27.90 12.54
C HIS A 481 29.27 -26.80 11.97
N PHE A 482 28.72 -25.65 11.58
CA PHE A 482 29.52 -24.53 11.06
C PHE A 482 30.52 -24.00 12.10
N ILE A 483 30.06 -23.78 13.34
CA ILE A 483 30.93 -23.31 14.44
C ILE A 483 32.08 -24.29 14.70
N LYS A 484 31.83 -25.60 14.68
CA LYS A 484 32.86 -26.63 14.83
C LYS A 484 33.95 -26.55 13.75
N HIS A 485 33.63 -26.05 12.57
CA HIS A 485 34.54 -25.93 11.43
C HIS A 485 35.05 -24.48 11.20
N GLY A 486 34.91 -23.60 12.20
CA GLY A 486 35.43 -22.23 12.17
C GLY A 486 34.55 -21.21 11.44
N GLY A 487 33.34 -21.60 11.02
CA GLY A 487 32.32 -20.69 10.49
C GLY A 487 31.46 -20.06 11.58
N THR A 488 30.69 -19.05 11.20
CA THR A 488 29.77 -18.32 12.09
C THR A 488 28.33 -18.83 12.01
N ALA A 489 27.47 -18.35 12.90
CA ALA A 489 26.02 -18.57 12.78
C ALA A 489 25.42 -17.92 11.53
N GLN A 490 26.02 -16.82 11.05
CA GLN A 490 25.67 -16.14 9.80
C GLN A 490 25.99 -17.04 8.59
N ASP A 491 27.15 -17.68 8.54
CA ASP A 491 27.54 -18.60 7.45
C ASP A 491 26.61 -19.81 7.38
N ALA A 492 26.22 -20.35 8.55
CA ALA A 492 25.22 -21.40 8.64
C ALA A 492 23.88 -20.95 8.05
N PHE A 493 23.37 -19.77 8.44
CA PHE A 493 22.09 -19.29 7.95
C PHE A 493 22.13 -18.92 6.45
N GLN A 494 23.22 -18.33 5.94
CA GLN A 494 23.41 -18.06 4.51
C GLN A 494 23.43 -19.35 3.68
N SER A 495 24.09 -20.40 4.18
CA SER A 495 24.09 -21.73 3.56
C SER A 495 22.70 -22.37 3.56
N TRP A 496 21.95 -22.21 4.66
CA TRP A 496 20.56 -22.65 4.78
C TRP A 496 19.65 -21.95 3.75
N LYS A 497 19.67 -20.61 3.67
CA LYS A 497 18.89 -19.84 2.68
C LYS A 497 19.12 -20.35 1.26
N SER A 498 20.38 -20.63 0.92
CA SER A 498 20.79 -21.11 -0.41
C SER A 498 20.22 -22.50 -0.73
N ILE A 499 20.32 -23.45 0.21
CA ILE A 499 19.78 -24.81 0.05
C ILE A 499 18.25 -24.80 0.03
N PHE A 500 17.61 -24.02 0.91
CA PHE A 500 16.16 -23.87 0.95
C PHE A 500 15.62 -23.28 -0.34
N ASN A 501 16.21 -22.18 -0.85
CA ASN A 501 15.76 -21.55 -2.08
C ASN A 501 15.92 -22.46 -3.31
N LEU A 502 17.06 -23.15 -3.44
CA LEU A 502 17.28 -24.14 -4.49
C LEU A 502 16.20 -25.23 -4.44
N SER A 503 16.00 -25.82 -3.27
CA SER A 503 15.01 -26.88 -3.04
C SER A 503 13.60 -26.43 -3.39
N ASN A 504 13.18 -25.25 -2.89
CA ASN A 504 11.87 -24.66 -3.15
C ASN A 504 11.65 -24.44 -4.65
N SER A 505 12.58 -23.73 -5.30
CA SER A 505 12.56 -23.46 -6.75
C SER A 505 12.47 -24.73 -7.58
N MET A 506 13.21 -25.77 -7.19
CA MET A 506 13.18 -27.06 -7.85
C MET A 506 11.84 -27.80 -7.70
N THR A 507 11.14 -27.66 -6.57
CA THR A 507 9.79 -28.25 -6.45
C THR A 507 8.79 -27.63 -7.43
N TYR A 508 8.86 -26.32 -7.68
CA TYR A 508 8.03 -25.67 -8.71
C TYR A 508 8.49 -26.02 -10.12
N ALA A 509 9.79 -25.90 -10.43
CA ALA A 509 10.32 -26.12 -11.77
C ALA A 509 10.07 -27.56 -12.28
N THR A 510 10.29 -28.57 -11.42
CA THR A 510 10.09 -29.98 -11.81
C THR A 510 8.62 -30.37 -11.86
N PHE A 511 7.77 -29.83 -10.99
CA PHE A 511 6.32 -30.02 -11.09
C PHE A 511 5.77 -29.38 -12.38
N PHE A 512 6.20 -28.15 -12.70
CA PHE A 512 5.81 -27.47 -13.92
C PHE A 512 6.28 -28.25 -15.17
N LEU A 513 7.50 -28.79 -15.17
CA LEU A 513 8.00 -29.65 -16.25
C LEU A 513 7.15 -30.93 -16.41
N ALA A 514 6.74 -31.56 -15.30
CA ALA A 514 5.84 -32.71 -15.33
C ALA A 514 4.46 -32.34 -15.90
N ALA A 515 3.87 -31.24 -15.44
CA ALA A 515 2.61 -30.70 -15.93
C ALA A 515 2.69 -30.38 -17.43
N PHE A 516 3.71 -29.64 -17.86
CA PHE A 516 3.94 -29.29 -19.26
C PHE A 516 4.11 -30.54 -20.16
N LYS A 517 4.83 -31.57 -19.70
CA LYS A 517 4.96 -32.84 -20.43
C LYS A 517 3.64 -33.60 -20.54
N MET A 518 2.74 -33.48 -19.55
CA MET A 518 1.45 -34.18 -19.52
C MET A 518 0.28 -33.37 -20.08
N TYR A 519 0.48 -32.08 -20.32
CA TYR A 519 -0.52 -31.22 -20.93
C TYR A 519 -0.76 -31.59 -22.40
N SER A 520 -2.02 -31.50 -22.81
CA SER A 520 -2.44 -31.63 -24.21
C SER A 520 -3.25 -30.38 -24.57
N ILE A 521 -2.81 -29.69 -25.62
CA ILE A 521 -3.51 -28.51 -26.15
C ILE A 521 -4.86 -29.00 -26.68
N PRO A 522 -6.01 -28.43 -26.24
CA PRO A 522 -7.31 -28.82 -26.76
C PRO A 522 -7.53 -28.30 -28.18
N ASP A 523 -8.05 -29.16 -29.06
CA ASP A 523 -8.49 -28.76 -30.41
C ASP A 523 -9.75 -27.89 -30.36
N ASP A 524 -10.68 -28.19 -29.44
CA ASP A 524 -11.87 -27.37 -29.14
C ASP A 524 -11.87 -26.96 -27.66
N TRP A 525 -11.90 -25.64 -27.45
CA TRP A 525 -11.96 -25.03 -26.12
C TRP A 525 -13.37 -25.02 -25.53
N THR A 526 -14.39 -25.03 -26.38
CA THR A 526 -15.80 -24.94 -25.99
C THR A 526 -16.40 -26.30 -25.58
N TYR A 527 -15.70 -27.39 -25.88
CA TYR A 527 -16.16 -28.75 -25.57
C TYR A 527 -16.15 -29.06 -24.06
N GLY A 528 -17.31 -29.46 -23.54
CA GLY A 528 -17.47 -29.99 -22.19
C GLY A 528 -16.96 -29.04 -21.09
N THR A 529 -16.03 -29.53 -20.26
CA THR A 529 -15.40 -28.78 -19.16
C THR A 529 -14.03 -28.21 -19.52
N VAL A 530 -13.60 -28.26 -20.78
CA VAL A 530 -12.26 -27.82 -21.22
C VAL A 530 -12.02 -26.35 -20.89
N LEU A 531 -12.98 -25.46 -21.16
CA LEU A 531 -12.84 -24.05 -20.79
C LEU A 531 -12.81 -23.87 -19.27
N LEU A 532 -13.72 -24.54 -18.56
CA LEU A 532 -13.85 -24.44 -17.10
C LEU A 532 -12.57 -24.86 -16.36
N ARG A 533 -11.97 -26.00 -16.73
CA ARG A 533 -10.75 -26.52 -16.07
C ARG A 533 -9.54 -25.60 -16.27
N HIS A 534 -9.46 -24.89 -17.41
CA HIS A 534 -8.41 -23.91 -17.65
C HIS A 534 -8.66 -22.62 -16.86
N VAL A 535 -9.88 -22.07 -16.92
CA VAL A 535 -10.25 -20.86 -16.17
C VAL A 535 -10.02 -21.07 -14.67
N LEU A 536 -10.53 -22.16 -14.10
CA LEU A 536 -10.30 -22.51 -12.70
C LEU A 536 -8.84 -22.86 -12.41
N GLY A 537 -8.14 -23.51 -13.33
CA GLY A 537 -6.73 -23.88 -13.12
C GLY A 537 -5.79 -22.68 -13.10
N PHE A 538 -6.00 -21.71 -13.99
CA PHE A 538 -5.34 -20.41 -13.90
C PHE A 538 -5.78 -19.68 -12.63
N ALA A 539 -7.08 -19.72 -12.28
CA ALA A 539 -7.65 -19.23 -11.01
C ALA A 539 -7.35 -20.11 -9.77
N LEU A 540 -6.24 -20.86 -9.78
CA LEU A 540 -5.66 -21.52 -8.60
C LEU A 540 -4.12 -21.36 -8.56
N ILE A 541 -3.46 -21.42 -9.72
CA ILE A 541 -2.04 -21.00 -9.89
C ILE A 541 -1.78 -19.62 -9.32
N ALA A 542 -2.76 -18.77 -9.49
CA ALA A 542 -2.57 -17.35 -9.42
C ALA A 542 -2.80 -16.83 -7.97
N LEU A 543 -3.63 -17.45 -7.11
CA LEU A 543 -3.74 -17.11 -5.69
C LEU A 543 -2.56 -17.70 -4.96
N HIS A 544 -2.08 -18.86 -5.39
CA HIS A 544 -0.82 -19.36 -4.87
C HIS A 544 0.27 -18.28 -5.00
N VAL A 545 0.37 -17.58 -6.14
CA VAL A 545 1.23 -16.38 -6.28
C VAL A 545 0.81 -15.27 -5.31
N TRP A 546 -0.47 -14.85 -5.28
CA TRP A 546 -0.96 -13.80 -4.37
C TRP A 546 -0.64 -14.08 -2.89
N ALA A 547 -1.04 -15.24 -2.38
CA ALA A 547 -0.88 -15.69 -1.02
C ALA A 547 0.61 -15.85 -0.68
N SER A 548 1.45 -16.38 -1.57
CA SER A 548 2.90 -16.41 -1.34
C SER A 548 3.50 -15.00 -1.28
N VAL A 549 3.06 -14.06 -2.11
CA VAL A 549 3.48 -12.64 -2.04
C VAL A 549 3.00 -12.01 -0.73
N SER A 550 1.74 -12.15 -0.34
CA SER A 550 1.20 -11.60 0.91
C SER A 550 1.75 -12.27 2.18
N VAL A 551 2.17 -13.53 2.11
CA VAL A 551 2.95 -14.19 3.18
C VAL A 551 4.32 -13.55 3.28
N PHE A 552 5.02 -13.40 2.14
CA PHE A 552 6.34 -12.78 2.09
C PHE A 552 6.33 -11.32 2.57
N GLU A 553 5.30 -10.54 2.21
CA GLU A 553 5.14 -9.14 2.66
C GLU A 553 4.99 -9.00 4.19
N VAL A 554 4.41 -10.00 4.87
CA VAL A 554 4.24 -9.99 6.34
C VAL A 554 5.44 -10.60 7.06
N LEU A 555 6.03 -11.67 6.52
CA LEU A 555 7.15 -12.39 7.14
C LEU A 555 8.52 -11.74 6.88
N GLY A 556 8.66 -10.99 5.78
CA GLY A 556 9.94 -10.53 5.26
C GLY A 556 10.91 -11.67 4.94
N ASP A 557 12.17 -11.31 4.68
CA ASP A 557 13.21 -12.30 4.40
C ASP A 557 13.47 -13.22 5.62
N PHE A 558 13.30 -12.71 6.84
CA PHE A 558 13.52 -13.48 8.07
C PHE A 558 12.56 -14.66 8.22
N GLY A 559 11.25 -14.42 8.14
CA GLY A 559 10.26 -15.48 8.29
C GLY A 559 10.22 -16.42 7.08
N TRP A 560 10.41 -15.89 5.85
CA TRP A 560 10.41 -16.70 4.62
C TRP A 560 11.49 -17.80 4.61
N PHE A 561 12.62 -17.56 5.25
CA PHE A 561 13.73 -18.51 5.34
C PHE A 561 13.78 -19.31 6.66
N TYR A 562 12.72 -19.30 7.48
CA TYR A 562 12.69 -19.95 8.80
C TYR A 562 13.80 -19.47 9.75
N GLY A 563 14.03 -18.14 9.80
CA GLY A 563 15.11 -17.52 10.57
C GLY A 563 15.03 -17.76 12.09
N ASP A 564 13.83 -17.98 12.62
CA ASP A 564 13.56 -18.29 14.04
C ASP A 564 14.16 -19.63 14.51
N PHE A 565 14.34 -20.59 13.59
CA PHE A 565 15.11 -21.81 13.89
C PHE A 565 16.60 -21.51 14.18
N PHE A 566 17.14 -20.40 13.67
CA PHE A 566 18.55 -20.04 13.75
C PHE A 566 18.84 -18.95 14.79
N MET A 567 18.00 -17.91 14.88
CA MET A 567 18.24 -16.72 15.69
C MET A 567 17.11 -16.49 16.70
N GLU A 568 17.46 -16.27 17.97
CA GLU A 568 16.48 -16.09 19.06
C GLU A 568 16.25 -14.61 19.40
N GLU A 569 17.25 -13.74 19.22
CA GLU A 569 17.15 -12.31 19.53
C GLU A 569 16.32 -11.52 18.49
N SER A 570 16.12 -12.05 17.28
CA SER A 570 15.36 -11.42 16.19
C SER A 570 13.85 -11.60 16.28
N SER A 571 13.34 -12.37 17.25
CA SER A 571 11.94 -12.78 17.29
C SER A 571 10.98 -11.68 17.77
N SER A 572 10.97 -10.57 17.04
CA SER A 572 9.83 -9.66 16.96
C SER A 572 8.54 -10.49 16.83
N GLY A 573 7.54 -10.15 17.66
CA GLY A 573 6.44 -11.07 17.96
C GLY A 573 5.55 -11.39 16.75
N LEU A 574 4.88 -12.54 16.80
CA LEU A 574 3.94 -13.01 15.77
C LEU A 574 3.04 -11.89 15.21
N PHE A 575 3.29 -11.53 13.95
CA PHE A 575 2.54 -10.49 13.26
C PHE A 575 1.20 -11.03 12.73
N TYR A 576 0.09 -10.61 13.33
CA TYR A 576 -1.27 -10.90 12.84
C TYR A 576 -1.77 -9.80 11.89
N THR A 577 -0.89 -9.32 11.01
CA THR A 577 -1.16 -8.33 9.96
C THR A 577 -1.27 -9.00 8.59
N GLY A 578 -1.71 -8.26 7.57
CA GLY A 578 -1.91 -8.80 6.21
C GLY A 578 -2.77 -10.08 6.22
N ILE A 579 -2.31 -11.11 5.49
CA ILE A 579 -3.00 -12.40 5.38
C ILE A 579 -3.15 -13.14 6.73
N TYR A 580 -2.18 -12.98 7.64
CA TYR A 580 -2.18 -13.60 8.97
C TYR A 580 -3.22 -13.02 9.93
N ARG A 581 -3.85 -11.88 9.61
CA ARG A 581 -5.05 -11.40 10.31
C ARG A 581 -6.20 -12.40 10.20
N PHE A 582 -6.37 -13.00 9.02
CA PHE A 582 -7.53 -13.80 8.62
C PHE A 582 -7.29 -15.30 8.76
N VAL A 583 -6.11 -15.78 8.33
CA VAL A 583 -5.76 -17.20 8.27
C VAL A 583 -4.47 -17.46 9.06
N ASN A 584 -4.51 -18.39 10.03
CA ASN A 584 -3.33 -18.68 10.87
C ASN A 584 -2.16 -19.32 10.10
N ASN A 585 -2.46 -20.16 9.10
CA ASN A 585 -1.47 -20.88 8.29
C ASN A 585 -1.91 -20.82 6.81
N PRO A 586 -1.68 -19.69 6.09
CA PRO A 586 -2.10 -19.53 4.70
C PRO A 586 -1.51 -20.61 3.78
N GLU A 587 -0.27 -21.06 4.02
CA GLU A 587 0.36 -22.13 3.23
C GLU A 587 -0.44 -23.44 3.21
N LYS A 588 -1.08 -23.80 4.32
CA LYS A 588 -1.83 -25.07 4.47
C LYS A 588 -2.99 -25.18 3.48
N VAL A 589 -3.62 -24.06 3.13
CA VAL A 589 -4.84 -24.00 2.30
C VAL A 589 -4.53 -23.42 0.92
N MET A 590 -3.81 -22.30 0.88
CA MET A 590 -3.55 -21.50 -0.32
C MET A 590 -2.19 -21.79 -0.95
N GLY A 591 -1.20 -22.20 -0.14
CA GLY A 591 0.18 -22.49 -0.57
C GLY A 591 0.35 -23.66 -1.52
N HIS A 592 -0.72 -24.39 -1.85
CA HIS A 592 -0.71 -25.51 -2.80
C HIS A 592 -1.66 -25.33 -3.99
N ALA A 593 -2.37 -24.19 -4.06
CA ALA A 593 -3.38 -23.97 -5.11
C ALA A 593 -2.77 -24.08 -6.53
N ALA A 594 -1.50 -23.71 -6.75
CA ALA A 594 -0.87 -23.90 -8.06
C ALA A 594 -0.72 -25.35 -8.52
N PHE A 595 -0.42 -26.28 -7.62
CA PHE A 595 -0.33 -27.70 -7.97
C PHE A 595 -1.71 -28.26 -8.35
N TRP A 596 -2.76 -27.80 -7.66
CA TRP A 596 -4.15 -28.09 -8.01
C TRP A 596 -4.58 -27.46 -9.33
N GLY A 597 -4.20 -26.20 -9.58
CA GLY A 597 -4.51 -25.50 -10.82
C GLY A 597 -3.86 -26.14 -12.05
N MET A 598 -2.58 -26.51 -11.95
CA MET A 598 -1.89 -27.30 -12.98
C MET A 598 -2.53 -28.68 -13.18
N THR A 599 -3.02 -29.32 -12.11
CA THR A 599 -3.75 -30.60 -12.20
C THR A 599 -5.04 -30.45 -13.02
N LEU A 600 -5.84 -29.41 -12.78
CA LEU A 600 -7.06 -29.13 -13.55
C LEU A 600 -6.77 -28.89 -15.03
N ILE A 601 -5.75 -28.07 -15.34
CA ILE A 601 -5.33 -27.80 -16.73
C ILE A 601 -4.89 -29.09 -17.45
N CYS A 602 -4.06 -29.91 -16.80
CA CYS A 602 -3.54 -31.13 -17.40
C CYS A 602 -4.57 -32.27 -17.49
N ASN A 603 -5.55 -32.32 -16.58
CA ASN A 603 -6.53 -33.40 -16.45
C ASN A 603 -5.88 -34.80 -16.44
N SER A 604 -4.79 -34.96 -15.68
CA SER A 604 -3.96 -36.17 -15.64
C SER A 604 -3.83 -36.72 -14.22
N TRP A 605 -4.08 -38.02 -14.07
CA TRP A 605 -3.97 -38.75 -12.80
C TRP A 605 -2.58 -38.68 -12.16
N SER A 606 -1.50 -38.65 -12.95
CA SER A 606 -0.14 -38.59 -12.37
C SER A 606 0.17 -37.22 -11.78
N ILE A 607 -0.33 -36.13 -12.39
CA ILE A 607 -0.21 -34.77 -11.84
C ILE A 607 -1.10 -34.62 -10.60
N PHE A 608 -2.31 -35.21 -10.61
CA PHE A 608 -3.19 -35.28 -9.44
C PHE A 608 -2.52 -35.98 -8.25
N ILE A 609 -1.91 -37.15 -8.47
CA ILE A 609 -1.19 -37.88 -7.41
C ILE A 609 0.00 -37.07 -6.89
N LEU A 610 0.74 -36.39 -7.77
CA LEU A 610 1.87 -35.54 -7.37
C LEU A 610 1.43 -34.28 -6.59
N ALA A 611 0.29 -33.70 -6.93
CA ALA A 611 -0.33 -32.59 -6.19
C ALA A 611 -0.81 -33.04 -4.81
N MET A 612 -1.54 -34.16 -4.74
CA MET A 612 -1.96 -34.79 -3.49
C MET A 612 -0.77 -35.12 -2.58
N PHE A 613 0.29 -35.73 -3.13
CA PHE A 613 1.50 -36.01 -2.38
C PHE A 613 2.14 -34.73 -1.84
N SER A 614 2.23 -33.67 -2.67
CA SER A 614 2.76 -32.37 -2.23
C SER A 614 1.96 -31.75 -1.09
N GLN A 615 0.62 -31.74 -1.20
CA GLN A 615 -0.30 -31.27 -0.16
C GLN A 615 -0.09 -32.03 1.17
N VAL A 616 -0.03 -33.35 1.10
CA VAL A 616 0.18 -34.20 2.29
C VAL A 616 1.59 -33.98 2.87
N SER A 617 2.62 -33.87 2.06
CA SER A 617 3.99 -33.59 2.52
C SER A 617 4.11 -32.23 3.23
N ASN A 618 3.47 -31.16 2.73
CA ASN A 618 3.42 -29.88 3.42
C ASN A 618 2.60 -29.96 4.72
N PHE A 619 1.43 -30.59 4.71
CA PHE A 619 0.66 -30.81 5.94
C PHE A 619 1.46 -31.51 7.04
N LEU A 620 2.21 -32.56 6.67
CA LEU A 620 3.09 -33.31 7.58
C LEU A 620 4.25 -32.43 8.09
N PHE A 621 4.88 -31.64 7.21
CA PHE A 621 5.92 -30.68 7.60
C PHE A 621 5.39 -29.66 8.61
N LEU A 622 4.25 -29.01 8.31
CA LEU A 622 3.61 -28.04 9.20
C LEU A 622 3.24 -28.64 10.55
N HIS A 623 2.81 -29.91 10.58
CA HIS A 623 2.40 -30.60 11.81
C HIS A 623 3.59 -31.08 12.67
N TYR A 624 4.67 -31.58 12.05
CA TYR A 624 5.77 -32.26 12.75
C TYR A 624 7.06 -31.44 12.90
N VAL A 625 7.21 -30.34 12.16
CA VAL A 625 8.41 -29.48 12.17
C VAL A 625 8.04 -28.06 12.61
N GLU A 626 7.18 -27.38 11.87
CA GLU A 626 6.85 -25.97 12.12
C GLU A 626 6.00 -25.77 13.37
N SER A 627 4.81 -26.38 13.45
CA SER A 627 3.89 -26.22 14.60
C SER A 627 4.54 -26.54 15.96
N PRO A 628 5.37 -27.59 16.13
CA PRO A 628 6.08 -27.83 17.38
C PRO A 628 7.14 -26.76 17.68
N HIS A 629 7.89 -26.30 16.67
CA HIS A 629 8.91 -25.25 16.84
C HIS A 629 8.28 -23.91 17.23
N MET A 630 7.23 -23.49 16.52
CA MET A 630 6.49 -22.27 16.83
C MET A 630 5.97 -22.30 18.28
N ARG A 631 5.41 -23.43 18.73
CA ARG A 631 4.96 -23.60 20.13
C ARG A 631 6.11 -23.54 21.14
N LYS A 632 7.31 -23.99 20.77
CA LYS A 632 8.51 -23.93 21.63
C LYS A 632 9.00 -22.50 21.84
N ILE A 633 9.03 -21.67 20.79
CA ILE A 633 9.47 -20.26 20.88
C ILE A 633 8.36 -19.33 21.38
N TYR A 634 7.18 -19.38 20.77
CA TYR A 634 6.11 -18.39 20.98
C TYR A 634 5.07 -18.81 22.03
N GLY A 635 5.00 -20.10 22.38
CA GLY A 635 4.13 -20.61 23.44
C GLY A 635 2.66 -20.18 23.31
N ASN A 636 2.15 -19.53 24.37
CA ASN A 636 0.77 -19.05 24.44
C ASN A 636 0.46 -17.83 23.55
N LYS A 637 1.45 -17.22 22.88
CA LYS A 637 1.23 -16.09 21.94
C LYS A 637 0.62 -16.54 20.60
N ILE A 638 0.54 -17.85 20.34
CA ILE A 638 -0.07 -18.42 19.14
C ILE A 638 -1.60 -18.43 19.25
N ARG A 639 -2.25 -17.79 18.29
CA ARG A 639 -3.71 -17.76 18.13
C ARG A 639 -4.25 -19.17 17.81
N LYS A 640 -5.17 -19.67 18.62
CA LYS A 640 -5.77 -21.01 18.45
C LYS A 640 -6.77 -21.09 17.28
N ASP A 641 -7.64 -20.09 17.16
CA ASP A 641 -8.69 -20.02 16.12
C ASP A 641 -8.43 -18.85 15.16
N ALA A 642 -8.40 -19.15 13.86
CA ALA A 642 -8.33 -18.15 12.79
C ALA A 642 -9.66 -17.38 12.65
N GLY A 643 -9.64 -16.20 12.02
CA GLY A 643 -10.83 -15.35 11.89
C GLY A 643 -11.98 -16.06 11.17
N VAL A 644 -11.70 -16.69 10.02
CA VAL A 644 -12.68 -17.52 9.29
C VAL A 644 -13.34 -18.58 10.18
N VAL A 645 -12.56 -19.25 11.04
CA VAL A 645 -13.05 -20.32 11.93
C VAL A 645 -13.92 -19.75 13.04
N LYS A 646 -13.59 -18.57 13.57
CA LYS A 646 -14.44 -17.86 14.53
C LYS A 646 -15.77 -17.43 13.90
N THR A 647 -15.75 -16.82 12.72
CA THR A 647 -16.98 -16.39 12.04
C THR A 647 -17.88 -17.58 11.72
N VAL A 648 -17.35 -18.71 11.25
CA VAL A 648 -18.13 -19.93 11.01
C VAL A 648 -18.69 -20.51 12.32
N LYS A 649 -17.90 -20.59 13.39
CA LYS A 649 -18.38 -21.01 14.72
C LYS A 649 -19.48 -20.09 15.25
N ALA A 650 -19.38 -18.78 15.03
CA ALA A 650 -20.41 -17.81 15.42
C ALA A 650 -21.69 -17.94 14.56
N ALA A 651 -21.55 -18.10 13.24
CA ALA A 651 -22.68 -18.28 12.32
C ALA A 651 -23.44 -19.60 12.53
N GLN A 652 -22.78 -20.63 13.07
CA GLN A 652 -23.43 -21.89 13.48
C GLN A 652 -24.29 -21.75 14.75
N ILE A 653 -24.19 -20.64 15.49
CA ILE A 653 -25.05 -20.32 16.64
C ILE A 653 -26.32 -19.63 16.12
N LEU A 654 -27.29 -20.43 15.66
CA LEU A 654 -28.62 -19.89 15.32
C LEU A 654 -29.27 -19.21 16.56
N PRO A 655 -30.01 -18.10 16.36
CA PRO A 655 -30.77 -17.47 17.43
C PRO A 655 -31.72 -18.46 18.11
N GLN A 656 -31.74 -18.45 19.45
CA GLN A 656 -32.43 -19.43 20.30
C GLN A 656 -33.93 -19.57 19.96
N LYS A 657 -34.59 -18.46 19.58
CA LYS A 657 -36.00 -18.40 19.13
C LYS A 657 -36.30 -19.18 17.84
N ILE A 658 -35.30 -19.40 16.98
CA ILE A 658 -35.47 -20.19 15.74
C ILE A 658 -35.29 -21.68 16.04
N ARG A 659 -34.40 -22.02 16.99
CA ARG A 659 -34.19 -23.39 17.46
C ARG A 659 -35.48 -23.99 18.05
N GLU A 660 -36.18 -23.26 18.91
CA GLU A 660 -37.46 -23.70 19.49
C GLU A 660 -38.58 -23.94 18.46
N ARG A 661 -38.57 -23.23 17.32
CA ARG A 661 -39.53 -23.43 16.22
C ARG A 661 -39.15 -24.56 15.25
N LEU A 662 -37.92 -25.06 15.30
CA LEU A 662 -37.43 -26.13 14.41
C LEU A 662 -37.46 -27.53 15.05
N GLU A 663 -37.79 -27.65 16.34
CA GLU A 663 -37.84 -28.94 17.04
C GLU A 663 -39.16 -29.72 16.85
N THR A 664 -39.65 -29.84 15.62
CA THR A 664 -40.62 -30.87 15.24
C THR A 664 -39.91 -32.19 14.89
N PRO A 665 -40.50 -33.35 15.21
CA PRO A 665 -39.82 -34.65 15.03
C PRO A 665 -39.51 -34.98 13.57
N GLU A 666 -40.34 -34.51 12.63
CA GLU A 666 -40.14 -34.68 11.19
C GLU A 666 -38.90 -33.91 10.69
N ILE A 667 -38.64 -32.72 11.24
CA ILE A 667 -37.45 -31.94 10.90
C ILE A 667 -36.18 -32.56 11.52
N LYS A 668 -36.26 -33.25 12.67
CA LYS A 668 -35.12 -33.96 13.26
C LYS A 668 -34.61 -35.12 12.39
N ASP A 669 -35.49 -35.96 11.83
CA ASP A 669 -35.07 -37.03 10.90
C ASP A 669 -34.50 -36.47 9.58
N VAL A 670 -35.09 -35.39 9.03
CA VAL A 670 -34.53 -34.68 7.88
C VAL A 670 -33.17 -34.05 8.21
N LEU A 671 -33.00 -33.46 9.40
CA LEU A 671 -31.76 -32.82 9.82
C LEU A 671 -30.65 -33.86 10.10
N GLU A 672 -30.96 -35.00 10.70
CA GLU A 672 -29.97 -36.10 10.89
C GLU A 672 -29.55 -36.72 9.56
N ARG A 673 -30.48 -36.94 8.62
CA ARG A 673 -30.12 -37.38 7.26
C ARG A 673 -29.30 -36.33 6.52
N THR A 674 -29.63 -35.04 6.68
CA THR A 674 -28.84 -33.94 6.12
C THR A 674 -27.47 -33.85 6.78
N ARG A 675 -27.33 -34.19 8.06
CA ARG A 675 -26.06 -34.24 8.80
C ARG A 675 -25.19 -35.40 8.33
N ALA A 676 -25.75 -36.59 8.14
CA ALA A 676 -25.04 -37.74 7.57
C ALA A 676 -24.62 -37.52 6.09
N VAL A 677 -25.38 -36.72 5.33
CA VAL A 677 -24.98 -36.26 3.99
C VAL A 677 -23.94 -35.13 4.08
N SER A 678 -24.02 -34.24 5.07
CA SER A 678 -23.04 -33.18 5.31
C SER A 678 -21.68 -33.72 5.75
N GLU A 679 -21.64 -34.75 6.61
CA GLU A 679 -20.39 -35.39 7.02
C GLU A 679 -19.74 -36.14 5.83
N LYS A 680 -20.54 -36.81 4.99
CA LYS A 680 -20.04 -37.35 3.70
C LYS A 680 -19.68 -36.30 2.65
N ALA A 681 -20.21 -35.09 2.77
CA ALA A 681 -19.83 -33.96 1.92
C ALA A 681 -18.56 -33.26 2.45
N GLN A 682 -18.29 -33.28 3.76
CA GLN A 682 -17.03 -32.77 4.32
C GLN A 682 -15.83 -33.57 3.81
N ASP A 683 -15.96 -34.89 3.62
CA ASP A 683 -14.97 -35.74 2.93
C ASP A 683 -14.78 -35.41 1.42
N PHE A 684 -15.60 -34.53 0.84
CA PHE A 684 -15.58 -34.18 -0.59
C PHE A 684 -15.33 -32.68 -0.86
N VAL A 685 -15.31 -31.83 0.17
CA VAL A 685 -15.38 -30.36 0.05
C VAL A 685 -14.14 -29.61 0.59
N GLU A 686 -13.15 -30.31 1.17
CA GLU A 686 -11.82 -29.69 1.47
C GLU A 686 -10.99 -29.34 0.21
N GLY A 687 -11.57 -29.52 -0.99
CA GLY A 687 -10.99 -29.14 -2.28
C GLY A 687 -11.18 -27.66 -2.67
N THR A 688 -10.17 -26.86 -2.37
CA THR A 688 -9.76 -25.64 -3.10
C THR A 688 -10.75 -24.46 -3.23
N ARG A 689 -10.58 -23.49 -2.33
CA ARG A 689 -10.56 -22.05 -2.65
C ARG A 689 -9.08 -21.63 -2.51
N GLU A 690 -8.48 -20.79 -3.36
CA GLU A 690 -9.04 -19.63 -4.07
C GLU A 690 -8.11 -19.22 -5.25
N ASP A 691 -8.55 -18.24 -6.08
CA ASP A 691 -7.95 -17.35 -7.12
C ASP A 691 -6.58 -17.60 -7.82
N LEU A 692 -5.98 -16.79 -8.72
CA LEU A 692 -6.26 -15.53 -9.46
C LEU A 692 -5.38 -14.22 -9.30
N THR A 693 -4.07 -14.26 -8.97
CA THR A 693 -3.06 -13.30 -9.54
C THR A 693 -2.01 -13.95 -10.48
N GLY A 694 -2.26 -13.95 -11.80
CA GLY A 694 -1.38 -14.67 -12.75
C GLY A 694 -1.79 -14.53 -14.23
N LEU A 695 -3.09 -14.50 -14.52
CA LEU A 695 -3.57 -13.92 -15.78
C LEU A 695 -3.50 -12.39 -15.77
N VAL A 696 -3.28 -11.79 -14.59
CA VAL A 696 -3.00 -10.35 -14.40
C VAL A 696 -1.51 -10.05 -14.66
N GLN A 697 -0.60 -10.98 -14.36
CA GLN A 697 0.85 -10.76 -14.46
C GLN A 697 1.50 -11.13 -15.81
N SER A 698 0.72 -11.57 -16.81
CA SER A 698 1.20 -11.72 -18.20
C SER A 698 0.81 -10.54 -19.10
N VAL A 699 -0.10 -9.68 -18.64
CA VAL A 699 -0.54 -8.45 -19.33
C VAL A 699 -0.10 -7.20 -18.57
N ALA A 700 -0.08 -7.21 -17.23
CA ALA A 700 0.38 -6.05 -16.45
C ALA A 700 1.84 -5.66 -16.72
N PRO A 701 2.88 -6.51 -16.60
CA PRO A 701 4.25 -6.07 -16.85
C PRO A 701 4.49 -5.76 -18.33
N ARG A 702 3.84 -6.45 -19.28
CA ARG A 702 3.98 -6.08 -20.70
C ARG A 702 3.24 -4.81 -21.08
N ILE A 703 2.12 -4.46 -20.45
CA ILE A 703 1.50 -3.14 -20.65
C ILE A 703 2.21 -2.08 -19.82
N GLN A 704 2.68 -2.31 -18.59
CA GLN A 704 3.49 -1.32 -17.85
C GLN A 704 4.89 -1.14 -18.44
N GLU A 705 5.52 -2.16 -19.01
CA GLU A 705 6.81 -2.04 -19.70
C GLU A 705 6.62 -1.51 -21.12
N MET A 706 5.54 -1.85 -21.83
CA MET A 706 5.22 -1.22 -23.12
C MET A 706 4.60 0.17 -22.94
N MET A 707 4.03 0.54 -21.79
CA MET A 707 3.51 1.88 -21.46
C MET A 707 4.56 2.71 -20.72
N SER A 708 5.55 2.13 -20.03
CA SER A 708 6.74 2.85 -19.57
C SER A 708 7.75 2.98 -20.71
N SER A 709 7.89 2.00 -21.59
CA SER A 709 8.65 2.15 -22.84
C SER A 709 7.88 3.01 -23.84
N SER A 710 6.55 2.98 -23.92
CA SER A 710 5.80 3.96 -24.73
C SER A 710 5.71 5.31 -24.04
N LYS A 711 5.80 5.43 -22.71
CA LYS A 711 5.90 6.73 -22.04
C LYS A 711 7.31 7.29 -22.15
N ALA A 712 8.36 6.47 -22.08
CA ALA A 712 9.74 6.87 -22.36
C ALA A 712 10.01 7.05 -23.87
N LEU A 713 9.28 6.38 -24.76
CA LEU A 713 9.28 6.64 -26.20
C LEU A 713 8.34 7.80 -26.57
N LEU A 714 7.26 8.08 -25.85
CA LEU A 714 6.47 9.33 -26.01
C LEU A 714 7.18 10.52 -25.37
N GLU A 715 7.93 10.34 -24.28
CA GLU A 715 8.75 11.38 -23.66
C GLU A 715 9.98 11.62 -24.53
N SER A 716 10.75 10.59 -24.92
CA SER A 716 11.89 10.79 -25.85
C SER A 716 11.49 11.14 -27.30
N SER A 717 10.26 10.84 -27.74
CA SER A 717 9.74 11.41 -28.99
C SER A 717 9.18 12.82 -28.79
N ARG A 718 8.48 13.17 -27.70
CA ARG A 718 8.17 14.58 -27.36
C ARG A 718 9.45 15.42 -27.27
N GLU A 719 10.50 14.91 -26.63
CA GLU A 719 11.81 15.57 -26.52
C GLU A 719 12.49 15.77 -27.89
N LYS A 720 12.14 15.00 -28.92
CA LYS A 720 12.64 15.14 -30.30
C LYS A 720 11.67 15.79 -31.29
N LEU A 721 10.39 15.94 -30.92
CA LEU A 721 9.30 16.49 -31.74
C LEU A 721 8.72 17.79 -31.16
N LEU A 722 9.37 18.35 -30.14
CA LEU A 722 9.25 19.77 -29.79
C LEU A 722 9.88 20.62 -30.90
N VAL A 723 9.16 20.78 -32.01
CA VAL A 723 9.27 22.00 -32.82
C VAL A 723 8.97 23.13 -31.86
N ALA A 724 9.99 23.88 -31.45
CA ALA A 724 9.83 25.02 -30.56
C ALA A 724 8.78 25.94 -31.20
N ARG A 725 7.61 26.08 -30.57
CA ARG A 725 6.57 27.04 -30.97
C ARG A 725 7.06 28.43 -30.61
N THR A 726 8.02 28.90 -31.39
CA THR A 726 8.50 30.28 -31.40
C THR A 726 7.43 31.18 -31.97
N TRP A 727 7.56 32.47 -31.71
CA TRP A 727 6.67 33.51 -32.22
C TRP A 727 7.49 34.42 -33.13
N ASP A 728 6.97 34.74 -34.31
CA ASP A 728 7.68 35.59 -35.28
C ASP A 728 7.63 37.08 -34.86
N ASP A 729 6.54 37.52 -34.23
CA ASP A 729 6.35 38.89 -33.72
C ASP A 729 6.91 39.08 -32.30
N MET A 730 8.22 38.89 -32.11
CA MET A 730 8.90 39.31 -30.86
C MET A 730 9.10 40.84 -30.75
N GLY A 731 8.65 41.63 -31.74
CA GLY A 731 8.84 43.08 -31.79
C GLY A 731 8.02 43.89 -30.79
N ASP A 732 6.90 43.33 -30.30
CA ASP A 732 5.93 44.06 -29.47
C ASP A 732 6.28 44.06 -27.96
N TYR A 733 7.27 43.28 -27.53
CA TYR A 733 7.65 43.12 -26.12
C TYR A 733 9.03 43.74 -25.82
N ASP A 734 9.05 44.69 -24.90
CA ASP A 734 10.27 45.36 -24.46
C ASP A 734 11.11 44.45 -23.55
N MET A 735 12.07 43.74 -24.15
CA MET A 735 12.98 42.81 -23.45
C MET A 735 13.78 43.49 -22.33
N THR A 736 13.92 44.82 -22.30
CA THR A 736 14.65 45.49 -21.20
C THR A 736 13.86 45.46 -19.88
N GLN A 737 12.57 45.12 -19.92
CA GLN A 737 11.69 45.00 -18.75
C GLN A 737 11.74 43.60 -18.11
N TYR A 738 12.41 42.64 -18.77
CA TYR A 738 12.64 41.29 -18.25
C TYR A 738 14.05 41.16 -17.69
N SER A 739 14.17 40.70 -16.44
CA SER A 739 15.47 40.43 -15.83
C SER A 739 15.42 39.18 -14.97
N ILE A 740 16.52 38.41 -14.90
CA ILE A 740 16.70 37.35 -13.90
C ILE A 740 18.10 37.41 -13.30
N LYS A 741 18.19 37.21 -11.97
CA LYS A 741 19.44 37.24 -11.21
C LYS A 741 19.40 36.18 -10.11
N ILE A 742 20.51 35.48 -9.90
CA ILE A 742 20.68 34.59 -8.76
C ILE A 742 20.95 35.46 -7.53
N ILE A 743 20.17 35.27 -6.47
CA ILE A 743 20.44 35.84 -5.15
C ILE A 743 21.27 34.80 -4.39
N ASN A 744 22.44 35.21 -3.88
CA ASN A 744 23.23 34.40 -2.97
C ASN A 744 23.32 35.09 -1.61
N ASP A 745 23.14 34.32 -0.53
CA ASP A 745 23.43 34.79 0.84
C ASP A 745 24.93 34.79 1.17
N ARG A 746 25.76 34.22 0.28
CA ARG A 746 27.23 34.14 0.40
C ARG A 746 27.92 34.56 -0.90
N PRO A 747 29.09 35.21 -0.85
CA PRO A 747 29.88 35.47 -2.06
C PRO A 747 30.29 34.15 -2.70
N ALA A 748 29.96 33.97 -3.98
CA ALA A 748 30.32 32.76 -4.71
C ALA A 748 31.83 32.69 -4.96
N THR A 749 32.42 31.52 -4.78
CA THR A 749 33.80 31.25 -5.18
C THR A 749 33.88 31.33 -6.70
N LEU A 750 34.85 32.07 -7.25
CA LEU A 750 35.07 32.11 -8.70
C LEU A 750 36.09 31.03 -9.09
N ASN A 751 35.84 30.32 -10.20
CA ASN A 751 36.85 29.45 -10.81
C ASN A 751 37.93 30.28 -11.53
N ALA A 752 38.93 29.59 -12.11
CA ALA A 752 40.04 30.23 -12.84
C ALA A 752 39.61 31.07 -14.05
N GLU A 753 38.38 30.89 -14.55
CA GLU A 753 37.79 31.62 -15.69
C GLU A 753 36.89 32.77 -15.23
N GLY A 754 36.75 33.02 -13.91
CA GLY A 754 35.89 34.05 -13.34
C GLY A 754 34.41 33.66 -13.27
N ILE A 755 34.08 32.37 -13.42
CA ILE A 755 32.71 31.85 -13.36
C ILE A 755 32.37 31.48 -11.89
N PRO A 756 31.19 31.87 -11.36
CA PRO A 756 30.72 31.46 -10.03
C PRO A 756 30.57 29.94 -9.91
N VAL A 757 31.14 29.34 -8.85
CA VAL A 757 31.06 27.91 -8.53
C VAL A 757 30.17 27.70 -7.31
N TYR A 758 29.25 26.75 -7.43
CA TYR A 758 28.31 26.32 -6.38
C TYR A 758 28.47 24.82 -6.11
N LYS A 759 28.16 24.39 -4.90
CA LYS A 759 28.29 22.97 -4.52
C LYS A 759 27.11 22.15 -5.04
N LEU A 760 27.38 20.90 -5.41
CA LEU A 760 26.35 19.96 -5.83
C LEU A 760 25.23 19.83 -4.77
N GLY A 761 23.99 20.08 -5.18
CA GLY A 761 22.80 20.07 -4.31
C GLY A 761 22.51 21.38 -3.56
N GLU A 762 23.27 22.46 -3.81
CA GLU A 762 23.00 23.78 -3.23
C GLU A 762 21.74 24.41 -3.83
N GLN A 763 20.92 25.07 -2.98
CA GLN A 763 19.69 25.72 -3.42
C GLN A 763 19.97 27.01 -4.18
N PHE A 764 19.14 27.33 -5.19
CA PHE A 764 19.25 28.59 -5.94
C PHE A 764 17.99 29.43 -5.80
N THR A 765 18.11 30.60 -5.15
CA THR A 765 17.07 31.62 -5.15
C THR A 765 17.26 32.52 -6.37
N VAL A 766 16.30 32.53 -7.29
CA VAL A 766 16.34 33.36 -8.50
C VAL A 766 15.32 34.48 -8.37
N SER A 767 15.79 35.73 -8.31
CA SER A 767 14.92 36.90 -8.49
C SER A 767 14.63 37.09 -9.97
N TRP A 768 13.40 37.44 -10.27
CA TRP A 768 12.95 37.78 -11.61
C TRP A 768 12.19 39.11 -11.62
N THR A 769 12.22 39.78 -12.76
CA THR A 769 11.48 41.02 -13.04
C THR A 769 10.76 40.84 -14.38
N ALA A 770 9.51 41.28 -14.46
CA ALA A 770 8.70 41.24 -15.68
C ALA A 770 7.70 42.42 -15.70
N PRO A 771 7.18 42.84 -16.87
CA PRO A 771 6.15 43.88 -16.94
C PRO A 771 4.84 43.43 -16.30
N LEU A 772 4.01 44.38 -15.83
CA LEU A 772 2.70 44.11 -15.20
C LEU A 772 1.76 43.20 -16.02
N ASN A 773 1.92 43.16 -17.34
CA ASN A 773 1.14 42.34 -18.27
C ASN A 773 1.88 41.07 -18.74
N HIS A 774 2.84 40.57 -17.95
CA HIS A 774 3.53 39.31 -18.23
C HIS A 774 2.55 38.12 -18.30
N GLY A 775 2.98 37.02 -18.90
CA GLY A 775 2.08 35.92 -19.21
C GLY A 775 1.74 35.10 -17.96
N THR A 776 0.47 34.70 -17.84
CA THR A 776 -0.03 33.82 -16.77
C THR A 776 0.59 32.42 -16.76
N LYS A 777 1.40 32.08 -17.77
CA LYS A 777 2.13 30.81 -17.91
C LYS A 777 3.64 31.06 -18.13
N ASP A 778 4.17 32.19 -17.65
CA ASP A 778 5.61 32.47 -17.68
C ASP A 778 6.35 31.53 -16.72
N TRP A 779 7.57 31.12 -17.06
CA TRP A 779 8.31 30.10 -16.32
C TRP A 779 9.83 30.30 -16.42
N ILE A 780 10.57 29.74 -15.47
CA ILE A 780 12.04 29.77 -15.43
C ILE A 780 12.56 28.34 -15.42
N GLY A 781 13.58 28.04 -16.23
CA GLY A 781 14.23 26.74 -16.29
C GLY A 781 15.76 26.82 -16.21
N ILE A 782 16.39 25.76 -15.71
CA ILE A 782 17.86 25.61 -15.66
C ILE A 782 18.37 24.68 -16.77
N TYR A 783 19.41 25.13 -17.47
CA TYR A 783 19.98 24.48 -18.65
C TYR A 783 21.50 24.42 -18.57
N LYS A 784 22.10 23.37 -19.14
CA LYS A 784 23.54 23.35 -19.37
C LYS A 784 23.87 24.34 -20.50
N VAL A 785 24.87 25.19 -20.32
CA VAL A 785 25.17 26.32 -21.24
C VAL A 785 25.38 25.84 -22.69
N SER A 786 26.02 24.69 -22.88
CA SER A 786 26.29 24.10 -24.20
C SER A 786 25.10 23.38 -24.86
N SER A 787 23.94 23.26 -24.20
CA SER A 787 22.81 22.50 -24.74
C SER A 787 21.93 23.27 -25.73
N ASN A 788 21.99 24.60 -25.77
CA ASN A 788 21.12 25.41 -26.63
C ASN A 788 21.95 26.18 -27.67
N SER A 789 21.60 26.02 -28.95
CA SER A 789 22.28 26.71 -30.07
C SER A 789 21.99 28.21 -30.18
N SER A 790 21.02 28.73 -29.42
CA SER A 790 20.64 30.14 -29.40
C SER A 790 20.41 30.62 -27.96
N LYS A 791 20.68 31.91 -27.74
CA LYS A 791 20.32 32.63 -26.51
C LYS A 791 18.87 33.14 -26.50
N LYS A 792 18.23 33.25 -27.68
CA LYS A 792 16.85 33.77 -27.83
C LYS A 792 15.76 32.69 -27.76
N VAL A 793 16.12 31.43 -27.97
CA VAL A 793 15.20 30.29 -28.00
C VAL A 793 15.83 29.11 -27.28
N THR A 794 15.04 28.37 -26.52
CA THR A 794 15.43 27.08 -25.93
C THR A 794 14.97 25.94 -26.83
N ASN A 795 15.92 25.12 -27.29
CA ASN A 795 15.67 23.99 -28.19
C ASN A 795 15.74 22.63 -27.48
N VAL A 796 16.13 22.60 -26.20
CA VAL A 796 16.28 21.38 -25.39
C VAL A 796 15.40 21.48 -24.15
N ALA A 797 14.73 20.39 -23.78
CA ALA A 797 13.89 20.35 -22.57
C ALA A 797 14.71 20.53 -21.27
N SER A 798 14.14 21.21 -20.28
CA SER A 798 14.75 21.40 -18.95
C SER A 798 14.79 20.12 -18.10
N LYS A 799 14.13 19.04 -18.54
CA LYS A 799 13.97 17.76 -17.83
C LYS A 799 13.36 17.94 -16.43
N ASN A 800 12.16 18.55 -16.37
CA ASN A 800 11.41 18.87 -15.15
C ASN A 800 12.08 19.84 -14.16
N ARG A 801 13.26 20.38 -14.48
CA ARG A 801 13.93 21.44 -13.71
C ARG A 801 13.48 22.83 -14.15
N TYR A 802 12.21 23.12 -13.89
CA TYR A 802 11.59 24.41 -14.14
C TYR A 802 10.49 24.71 -13.11
N LEU A 803 10.18 25.99 -12.94
CA LEU A 803 9.13 26.53 -12.08
C LEU A 803 8.34 27.60 -12.85
N PHE A 804 7.03 27.65 -12.66
CA PHE A 804 6.22 28.76 -13.17
C PHE A 804 6.41 30.01 -12.29
N VAL A 805 6.19 31.16 -12.91
CA VAL A 805 6.47 32.48 -12.34
C VAL A 805 5.22 33.14 -11.75
N GLY A 806 4.08 33.01 -12.42
CA GLY A 806 2.82 33.64 -11.99
C GLY A 806 2.06 32.80 -10.95
N ARG A 807 1.36 33.49 -10.03
CA ARG A 807 0.45 32.86 -9.07
C ARG A 807 -0.69 32.09 -9.75
N ASP A 808 -0.85 30.81 -9.38
CA ASP A 808 -2.10 30.08 -9.62
C ASP A 808 -3.20 30.67 -8.72
N LEU A 809 -4.12 31.42 -9.32
CA LEU A 809 -5.21 32.11 -8.63
C LEU A 809 -6.37 31.17 -8.26
N GLY A 810 -6.32 29.88 -8.60
CA GLY A 810 -7.38 28.90 -8.28
C GLY A 810 -8.71 29.19 -8.98
N LEU A 811 -8.70 30.02 -10.03
CA LEU A 811 -9.86 30.57 -10.73
C LEU A 811 -9.70 30.41 -12.25
N GLY A 812 -9.87 29.19 -12.75
CA GLY A 812 -9.84 28.90 -14.18
C GLY A 812 -9.75 27.40 -14.49
N GLU A 813 -10.29 26.98 -15.63
CA GLU A 813 -10.38 25.58 -16.04
C GLU A 813 -8.99 24.90 -16.11
N ALA A 814 -8.73 24.00 -15.15
CA ALA A 814 -7.58 23.11 -15.19
C ALA A 814 -7.84 21.98 -16.20
N GLU A 815 -7.42 22.17 -17.45
CA GLU A 815 -7.31 21.11 -18.46
C GLU A 815 -6.52 19.89 -17.89
N GLU A 816 -6.86 18.69 -18.36
CA GLU A 816 -6.22 17.45 -17.89
C GLU A 816 -4.69 17.52 -17.96
N GLY A 817 -4.04 17.45 -16.79
CA GLY A 817 -2.59 17.55 -16.64
C GLY A 817 -2.12 18.73 -15.79
N VAL A 818 -2.97 19.74 -15.57
CA VAL A 818 -2.69 20.88 -14.68
C VAL A 818 -3.09 20.54 -13.24
N GLU A 819 -2.27 19.73 -12.57
CA GLU A 819 -2.26 19.63 -11.11
C GLU A 819 -1.00 20.32 -10.58
N ASN A 820 -1.18 21.22 -9.61
CA ASN A 820 -0.14 21.88 -8.83
C ASN A 820 1.06 22.34 -9.68
N HIS A 821 0.88 23.42 -10.44
CA HIS A 821 1.93 23.97 -11.32
C HIS A 821 2.94 24.90 -10.62
N ALA A 822 3.26 24.65 -9.35
CA ALA A 822 4.67 24.53 -8.98
C ALA A 822 5.09 23.09 -9.35
N GLY A 823 5.34 22.86 -10.64
CA GLY A 823 5.25 21.52 -11.23
C GLY A 823 6.07 20.49 -10.45
N LYS A 824 5.46 19.37 -10.05
CA LYS A 824 6.00 18.29 -9.17
C LYS A 824 7.48 18.42 -8.80
N GLY A 825 7.75 18.74 -7.54
CA GLY A 825 9.07 18.87 -6.93
C GLY A 825 9.16 20.12 -6.06
N ASP A 826 10.25 20.23 -5.30
CA ASP A 826 10.31 20.96 -4.03
C ASP A 826 10.43 22.49 -4.12
N GLY A 827 10.07 23.13 -5.24
CA GLY A 827 10.34 24.56 -5.45
C GLY A 827 9.28 25.51 -4.87
N GLU A 828 9.73 26.57 -4.19
CA GLU A 828 8.88 27.63 -3.65
C GLU A 828 8.84 28.88 -4.56
N VAL A 829 7.69 29.56 -4.60
CA VAL A 829 7.53 30.89 -5.22
C VAL A 829 7.24 31.88 -4.10
N MET A 830 8.12 32.86 -3.90
CA MET A 830 7.93 33.92 -2.91
C MET A 830 7.31 35.17 -3.55
N GLU A 831 6.71 35.99 -2.69
CA GLU A 831 5.82 37.12 -2.99
C GLU A 831 6.15 37.93 -4.27
N GLU A 832 5.09 38.19 -5.05
CA GLU A 832 5.09 39.17 -6.14
C GLU A 832 4.87 40.57 -5.55
N GLU A 833 5.81 41.49 -5.79
CA GLU A 833 5.72 42.91 -5.41
C GLU A 833 5.78 43.79 -6.67
N VAL A 834 4.99 44.87 -6.70
CA VAL A 834 5.07 45.88 -7.76
C VAL A 834 6.14 46.90 -7.39
N VAL A 835 7.21 46.97 -8.19
CA VAL A 835 8.39 47.79 -7.93
C VAL A 835 8.58 48.82 -9.04
N MET A 836 8.88 50.06 -8.66
CA MET A 836 9.24 51.13 -9.58
C MET A 836 10.71 51.05 -9.97
N ILE A 837 11.00 50.69 -11.22
CA ILE A 837 12.36 50.58 -11.77
C ILE A 837 12.45 51.48 -13.01
N ASP A 838 13.43 52.38 -13.04
CA ASP A 838 13.66 53.35 -14.13
C ASP A 838 12.40 54.14 -14.57
N GLY A 839 11.50 54.42 -13.61
CA GLY A 839 10.26 55.15 -13.85
C GLY A 839 9.10 54.32 -14.44
N LYS A 840 9.23 52.99 -14.52
CA LYS A 840 8.19 52.06 -14.93
C LYS A 840 7.75 51.18 -13.76
N GLU A 841 6.45 50.87 -13.69
CA GLU A 841 5.90 49.87 -12.77
C GLU A 841 6.15 48.46 -13.34
N LEU A 842 6.88 47.62 -12.62
CA LEU A 842 7.20 46.24 -12.99
C LEU A 842 6.83 45.28 -11.86
N ASN A 843 6.51 44.03 -12.17
CA ASN A 843 6.41 42.95 -11.20
C ASN A 843 7.81 42.40 -10.91
N GLN A 844 8.14 42.26 -9.62
CA GLN A 844 9.31 41.53 -9.14
C GLN A 844 8.87 40.38 -8.25
N GLY A 845 9.52 39.23 -8.38
CA GLY A 845 9.32 38.10 -7.47
C GLY A 845 10.58 37.26 -7.32
N ARG A 846 10.44 36.13 -6.61
CA ARG A 846 11.53 35.15 -6.41
C ARG A 846 11.02 33.73 -6.54
N VAL A 847 11.85 32.85 -7.11
CA VAL A 847 11.60 31.40 -7.15
C VAL A 847 12.81 30.68 -6.56
N VAL A 848 12.58 29.62 -5.78
CA VAL A 848 13.63 28.83 -5.14
C VAL A 848 13.71 27.45 -5.80
N PHE A 849 14.84 27.14 -6.41
CA PHE A 849 15.15 25.82 -6.96
C PHE A 849 15.84 24.98 -5.89
N LEU A 850 15.22 23.88 -5.49
CA LEU A 850 15.80 22.86 -4.61
C LEU A 850 15.36 21.44 -5.03
N GLY A 851 16.00 20.42 -4.44
CA GLY A 851 15.68 19.01 -4.66
C GLY A 851 15.69 18.58 -6.13
N ASP A 852 14.57 18.04 -6.61
CA ASP A 852 14.46 17.56 -8.01
C ASP A 852 14.52 18.68 -9.06
N LYS A 853 14.46 19.94 -8.64
CA LYS A 853 14.64 21.10 -9.52
C LYS A 853 16.12 21.41 -9.79
N LEU A 854 17.04 20.78 -9.08
CA LEU A 854 18.48 20.94 -9.25
C LEU A 854 19.08 19.88 -10.21
N PRO A 855 20.15 20.22 -10.96
CA PRO A 855 20.93 19.24 -11.70
C PRO A 855 21.89 18.52 -10.74
N TRP A 856 21.59 17.25 -10.44
CA TRP A 856 22.44 16.38 -9.60
C TRP A 856 23.63 15.78 -10.38
N PHE A 857 24.34 16.61 -11.14
CA PHE A 857 25.57 16.28 -11.86
C PHE A 857 26.37 17.55 -12.19
N GLU A 858 27.67 17.39 -12.42
CA GLU A 858 28.60 18.50 -12.60
C GLU A 858 28.52 19.18 -13.98
N GLY A 859 28.90 20.45 -14.00
CA GLY A 859 29.13 21.24 -15.21
C GLY A 859 28.58 22.67 -15.13
N THR A 860 28.63 23.36 -16.27
CA THR A 860 28.23 24.78 -16.38
C THR A 860 26.78 24.95 -16.81
N PHE A 861 26.01 25.72 -16.04
CA PHE A 861 24.58 25.97 -16.22
C PHE A 861 24.24 27.46 -16.34
N GLU A 862 23.04 27.74 -16.83
CA GLU A 862 22.41 29.06 -16.87
C GLU A 862 20.89 28.90 -16.61
N PHE A 863 20.28 29.91 -15.98
CA PHE A 863 18.82 30.03 -15.94
C PHE A 863 18.33 30.80 -17.16
N ARG A 864 17.12 30.47 -17.61
CA ARG A 864 16.41 31.16 -18.70
C ARG A 864 14.97 31.42 -18.28
N TYR A 865 14.48 32.63 -18.54
CA TYR A 865 13.09 33.05 -18.35
C TYR A 865 12.34 32.90 -19.67
N HIS A 866 11.17 32.27 -19.62
CA HIS A 866 10.34 31.90 -20.74
C HIS A 866 8.93 32.48 -20.60
N HIS A 867 8.36 32.89 -21.73
CA HIS A 867 7.04 33.55 -21.76
C HIS A 867 5.92 32.60 -22.20
N HIS A 868 4.79 32.68 -21.50
CA HIS A 868 3.46 32.17 -21.83
C HIS A 868 3.42 30.72 -22.31
N GLY A 869 4.12 29.82 -21.59
CA GLY A 869 4.19 28.39 -21.90
C GLY A 869 4.94 28.04 -23.19
N ARG A 870 5.71 28.98 -23.76
CA ARG A 870 6.52 28.79 -24.98
C ARG A 870 8.01 28.79 -24.66
N TYR A 871 8.84 28.64 -25.69
CA TYR A 871 10.30 28.47 -25.59
C TYR A 871 11.13 29.71 -25.99
N ASN A 872 10.48 30.85 -26.22
CA ASN A 872 11.14 32.14 -26.39
C ASN A 872 11.78 32.56 -25.05
N VAL A 873 13.05 32.96 -25.09
CA VAL A 873 13.82 33.38 -23.91
C VAL A 873 13.77 34.90 -23.80
N MET A 874 13.17 35.43 -22.73
CA MET A 874 13.08 36.87 -22.49
C MET A 874 14.29 37.40 -21.71
N ALA A 875 14.81 36.61 -20.76
CA ALA A 875 16.02 36.92 -20.00
C ALA A 875 16.82 35.63 -19.71
N HIS A 876 18.13 35.74 -19.50
CA HIS A 876 19.01 34.64 -19.08
C HIS A 876 20.05 35.14 -18.07
N THR A 877 20.54 34.28 -17.20
CA THR A 877 21.64 34.63 -16.27
C THR A 877 23.00 34.55 -16.96
N GLY A 878 24.04 35.03 -16.27
CA GLY A 878 25.39 34.56 -16.55
C GLY A 878 25.52 33.05 -16.33
N ALA A 879 26.57 32.47 -16.90
CA ALA A 879 26.95 31.09 -16.65
C ALA A 879 27.43 30.91 -15.20
N PHE A 880 27.17 29.75 -14.61
CA PHE A 880 27.69 29.31 -13.32
C PHE A 880 28.03 27.83 -13.35
N GLU A 881 28.96 27.40 -12.51
CA GLU A 881 29.43 26.02 -12.42
C GLU A 881 28.83 25.34 -11.19
N ILE A 882 28.42 24.08 -11.35
CA ILE A 882 28.07 23.19 -10.24
C ILE A 882 29.13 22.09 -10.21
N ALA A 883 29.82 21.96 -9.09
CA ALA A 883 30.90 21.00 -8.87
C ALA A 883 30.77 20.31 -7.52
N MET A 884 31.45 19.17 -7.35
CA MET A 884 31.63 18.51 -6.06
C MET A 884 33.12 18.44 -5.69
N ASP A 885 33.41 18.53 -4.40
CA ASP A 885 34.78 18.35 -3.90
C ASP A 885 35.19 16.88 -4.11
N ASN A 886 36.27 16.65 -4.88
CA ASN A 886 36.79 15.30 -5.15
C ASN A 886 37.96 14.98 -4.18
N TYR A 887 37.73 13.99 -3.34
CA TYR A 887 38.67 13.51 -2.30
C TYR A 887 39.45 12.25 -2.75
N GLU A 888 39.25 11.74 -3.97
CA GLU A 888 39.85 10.48 -4.43
C GLU A 888 41.38 10.47 -4.36
N GLN A 889 42.02 11.63 -4.54
CA GLN A 889 43.48 11.82 -4.55
C GLN A 889 44.04 12.40 -3.25
N GLU A 890 43.21 12.69 -2.24
CA GLU A 890 43.70 13.08 -0.92
C GLU A 890 44.35 11.90 -0.19
N GLY A 891 45.12 12.23 0.86
CA GLY A 891 45.92 11.28 1.64
C GLY A 891 45.12 10.27 2.47
N GLU A 892 45.65 9.85 3.62
CA GLU A 892 45.06 8.76 4.41
C GLU A 892 43.64 9.08 4.91
N HIS A 893 42.64 8.50 4.23
CA HIS A 893 41.23 8.65 4.58
C HIS A 893 40.90 7.90 5.86
N THR A 894 40.41 8.60 6.88
CA THR A 894 39.84 7.98 8.09
C THR A 894 38.31 7.96 8.01
N VAL A 895 37.68 7.00 8.69
CA VAL A 895 36.21 6.92 8.82
C VAL A 895 35.60 8.24 9.32
N ALA A 896 36.27 8.90 10.26
CA ALA A 896 35.86 10.21 10.78
C ALA A 896 35.90 11.30 9.70
N SER A 897 36.99 11.39 8.92
CA SER A 897 37.10 12.38 7.82
C SER A 897 36.05 12.16 6.73
N ILE A 898 35.78 10.91 6.35
CA ILE A 898 34.75 10.57 5.36
C ILE A 898 33.35 10.95 5.89
N GLY A 899 33.03 10.59 7.13
CA GLY A 899 31.74 10.91 7.74
C GLY A 899 31.48 12.42 7.86
N GLN A 900 32.51 13.20 8.19
CA GLN A 900 32.42 14.67 8.28
C GLN A 900 32.26 15.33 6.90
N ALA A 901 32.92 14.81 5.86
CA ALA A 901 32.76 15.33 4.49
C ALA A 901 31.39 14.95 3.88
N LEU A 902 30.85 13.77 4.19
CA LEU A 902 29.55 13.32 3.70
C LEU A 902 28.36 14.07 4.31
N LEU A 903 28.40 14.39 5.61
CA LEU A 903 27.25 14.95 6.32
C LEU A 903 26.66 16.22 5.66
N PRO A 904 27.46 17.24 5.27
CA PRO A 904 26.94 18.41 4.55
C PRO A 904 26.35 18.10 3.18
N TYR A 905 26.83 17.05 2.49
CA TYR A 905 26.26 16.62 1.21
C TYR A 905 24.96 15.84 1.39
N ALA A 906 24.90 14.96 2.40
CA ALA A 906 23.66 14.27 2.78
C ALA A 906 22.56 15.28 3.13
N GLN A 907 22.86 16.30 3.94
CA GLN A 907 21.91 17.38 4.27
C GLN A 907 21.32 18.06 3.03
N ARG A 908 22.14 18.33 2.00
CA ARG A 908 21.66 18.85 0.71
C ARG A 908 20.81 17.84 -0.07
N CYS A 909 21.11 16.55 0.01
CA CYS A 909 20.27 15.50 -0.58
C CYS A 909 18.86 15.44 0.04
N PHE A 910 18.73 15.78 1.33
CA PHE A 910 17.47 15.98 2.07
C PHE A 910 16.89 17.40 1.93
N ASN A 911 17.27 18.16 0.90
CA ASN A 911 16.75 19.50 0.62
C ASN A 911 16.92 20.53 1.76
N LEU A 912 17.82 20.27 2.74
CA LEU A 912 17.98 21.06 3.97
C LEU A 912 16.72 21.12 4.88
N ASP A 913 15.75 20.22 4.71
CA ASP A 913 14.57 20.13 5.56
C ASP A 913 14.95 19.70 6.99
N GLU A 914 14.81 20.62 7.96
CA GLU A 914 15.14 20.40 9.38
C GLU A 914 14.45 19.18 10.01
N SER A 915 13.30 18.76 9.46
CA SER A 915 12.53 17.64 9.96
C SER A 915 13.06 16.27 9.51
N THR A 916 13.71 16.18 8.35
CA THR A 916 14.23 14.92 7.78
C THR A 916 15.75 14.84 7.66
N MET A 917 16.47 15.98 7.55
CA MET A 917 17.91 15.98 7.34
C MET A 917 18.72 15.50 8.57
N PRO A 918 19.82 14.75 8.36
CA PRO A 918 20.73 14.34 9.44
C PRO A 918 21.50 15.54 9.98
N THR A 919 21.57 15.67 11.30
CA THR A 919 22.29 16.73 12.02
C THR A 919 23.65 16.27 12.55
N SER A 920 23.82 14.97 12.80
CA SER A 920 25.10 14.35 13.15
C SER A 920 25.47 13.20 12.20
N VAL A 921 26.72 12.74 12.28
CA VAL A 921 27.26 11.69 11.39
C VAL A 921 26.66 10.31 11.73
N ASP A 922 26.35 10.07 13.00
CA ASP A 922 25.73 8.86 13.54
C ASP A 922 24.20 8.86 13.48
N GLU A 923 23.55 10.02 13.29
CA GLU A 923 22.09 10.12 13.16
C GLU A 923 21.60 9.29 11.96
N ARG A 924 20.53 8.52 12.18
CA ARG A 924 19.93 7.74 11.11
C ARG A 924 19.09 8.63 10.21
N PHE A 925 19.23 8.42 8.91
CA PHE A 925 18.39 9.00 7.88
C PHE A 925 16.92 8.67 8.11
N VAL A 926 16.05 9.66 7.90
CA VAL A 926 14.60 9.55 8.07
C VAL A 926 13.92 9.84 6.72
N MET A 927 12.87 9.09 6.38
CA MET A 927 12.14 9.22 5.11
C MET A 927 12.99 9.17 3.82
N ILE A 928 13.98 8.28 3.75
CA ILE A 928 14.66 8.02 2.46
C ILE A 928 13.66 7.47 1.43
N ASN A 929 13.65 8.12 0.27
CA ASN A 929 13.10 7.58 -0.97
C ASN A 929 14.26 7.19 -1.92
N GLU A 930 13.93 6.49 -3.01
CA GLU A 930 14.91 6.05 -4.02
C GLU A 930 15.72 7.23 -4.60
N GLN A 931 15.08 8.39 -4.81
CA GLN A 931 15.73 9.58 -5.39
C GLN A 931 16.82 10.14 -4.46
N ILE A 932 16.52 10.28 -3.16
CA ILE A 932 17.49 10.73 -2.15
C ILE A 932 18.65 9.73 -2.06
N ALA A 933 18.37 8.43 -2.05
CA ALA A 933 19.41 7.40 -2.04
C ALA A 933 20.32 7.46 -3.29
N GLN A 934 19.74 7.65 -4.48
CA GLN A 934 20.50 7.85 -5.72
C GLN A 934 21.36 9.12 -5.68
N ARG A 935 20.84 10.25 -5.16
CA ARG A 935 21.62 11.49 -4.96
C ARG A 935 22.83 11.25 -4.03
N VAL A 936 22.62 10.56 -2.90
CA VAL A 936 23.69 10.23 -1.92
C VAL A 936 24.78 9.38 -2.58
N VAL A 937 24.42 8.28 -3.24
CA VAL A 937 25.38 7.43 -3.97
C VAL A 937 26.10 8.19 -5.07
N LYS A 938 25.41 9.06 -5.81
CA LYS A 938 26.06 9.84 -6.87
C LYS A 938 27.13 10.79 -6.33
N GLY A 939 26.91 11.37 -5.14
CA GLY A 939 27.94 12.13 -4.44
C GLY A 939 29.10 11.25 -3.98
N ILE A 940 28.85 10.07 -3.42
CA ILE A 940 29.92 9.11 -3.04
C ILE A 940 30.81 8.76 -4.25
N GLN A 941 30.21 8.56 -5.44
CA GLN A 941 30.95 8.31 -6.67
C GLN A 941 31.84 9.50 -7.07
N LEU A 942 31.33 10.74 -6.99
CA LEU A 942 32.09 11.95 -7.32
C LEU A 942 33.16 12.31 -6.27
N MET A 943 32.87 12.06 -5.00
CA MET A 943 33.75 12.38 -3.87
C MET A 943 34.89 11.37 -3.70
N TYR A 944 34.65 10.08 -3.93
CA TYR A 944 35.58 9.00 -3.56
C TYR A 944 35.90 7.98 -4.65
N GLY A 945 35.36 8.16 -5.86
CA GLY A 945 35.55 7.23 -6.99
C GLY A 945 34.81 5.89 -6.85
N ILE A 946 33.97 5.71 -5.82
CA ILE A 946 33.30 4.44 -5.52
C ILE A 946 31.85 4.45 -5.99
N GLU A 947 31.51 3.50 -6.86
CA GLU A 947 30.14 3.24 -7.27
C GLU A 947 29.48 2.20 -6.34
N PHE A 948 28.38 2.61 -5.70
CA PHE A 948 27.49 1.72 -4.95
C PHE A 948 26.14 1.62 -5.65
N ALA A 949 25.32 0.63 -5.27
CA ALA A 949 23.91 0.61 -5.60
C ALA A 949 23.14 1.51 -4.61
N TRP A 950 22.03 2.13 -5.02
CA TRP A 950 21.30 3.08 -4.16
C TRP A 950 20.72 2.40 -2.91
N GLU A 951 20.39 1.11 -3.00
CA GLU A 951 19.92 0.29 -1.89
C GLU A 951 20.91 0.25 -0.71
N VAL A 952 22.21 0.48 -0.97
CA VAL A 952 23.25 0.55 0.08
C VAL A 952 22.95 1.67 1.08
N VAL A 953 22.38 2.80 0.64
CA VAL A 953 22.03 3.92 1.52
C VAL A 953 20.82 3.57 2.40
N ALA A 954 19.88 2.80 1.86
CA ALA A 954 18.72 2.28 2.60
C ALA A 954 19.09 1.13 3.57
N VAL A 955 20.25 0.49 3.38
CA VAL A 955 20.85 -0.47 4.32
C VAL A 955 21.63 0.28 5.41
N ASP A 956 22.65 1.05 5.03
CA ASP A 956 23.56 1.67 6.00
C ASP A 956 22.89 2.75 6.85
N MET A 957 21.91 3.48 6.30
CA MET A 957 21.02 4.39 7.01
C MET A 957 21.68 5.52 7.82
N SER A 958 23.00 5.73 7.79
CA SER A 958 23.67 6.91 8.37
C SER A 958 24.97 7.25 7.64
N CYS A 959 25.47 8.47 7.82
CA CYS A 959 26.76 8.91 7.29
C CYS A 959 27.93 8.09 7.87
N LEU A 960 27.83 7.64 9.13
CA LEU A 960 28.85 6.82 9.80
C LEU A 960 29.01 5.44 9.17
N TYR A 961 27.90 4.74 8.91
CA TYR A 961 27.94 3.41 8.30
C TYR A 961 28.37 3.48 6.82
N LEU A 962 27.90 4.50 6.08
CA LEU A 962 28.42 4.79 4.74
C LEU A 962 29.93 5.07 4.76
N ALA A 963 30.42 5.86 5.72
CA ALA A 963 31.85 6.15 5.86
C ALA A 963 32.68 4.90 6.16
N LEU A 964 32.20 4.00 7.02
CA LEU A 964 32.80 2.69 7.28
C LEU A 964 32.85 1.84 6.00
N ARG A 965 31.78 1.85 5.19
CA ARG A 965 31.72 1.10 3.93
C ARG A 965 32.64 1.68 2.88
N ILE A 966 32.70 3.00 2.72
CA ILE A 966 33.62 3.70 1.80
C ILE A 966 35.06 3.42 2.19
N PHE A 967 35.42 3.54 3.48
CA PHE A 967 36.76 3.20 3.97
C PHE A 967 37.13 1.74 3.65
N THR A 968 36.22 0.81 3.93
CA THR A 968 36.42 -0.62 3.66
C THR A 968 36.56 -0.90 2.15
N ALA A 969 35.74 -0.25 1.32
CA ALA A 969 35.79 -0.35 -0.14
C ALA A 969 37.09 0.23 -0.70
N ARG A 970 37.53 1.42 -0.27
CA ARG A 970 38.84 1.99 -0.65
C ARG A 970 39.98 1.05 -0.24
N ARG A 971 39.96 0.48 0.97
CA ARG A 971 40.99 -0.48 1.42
C ARG A 971 41.00 -1.78 0.61
N ALA A 972 39.83 -2.26 0.17
CA ALA A 972 39.72 -3.46 -0.68
C ALA A 972 40.13 -3.20 -2.15
N LEU A 973 39.92 -1.98 -2.65
CA LEU A 973 40.24 -1.59 -4.03
C LEU A 973 41.66 -1.00 -4.19
N ALA A 974 42.27 -0.50 -3.12
CA ALA A 974 43.61 0.11 -3.14
C ALA A 974 44.70 -0.73 -3.82
N PRO A 975 44.77 -2.07 -3.67
CA PRO A 975 45.76 -2.90 -4.39
C PRO A 975 45.59 -2.93 -5.91
N PHE A 976 44.48 -2.40 -6.44
CA PHE A 976 44.11 -2.42 -7.86
C PHE A 976 43.97 -1.01 -8.46
N ALA A 977 44.21 0.04 -7.68
CA ALA A 977 44.23 1.41 -8.18
C ALA A 977 45.44 1.62 -9.12
N PRO A 978 45.29 2.37 -10.23
CA PRO A 978 46.40 2.67 -11.12
C PRO A 978 47.43 3.55 -10.39
N LEU A 979 48.66 3.05 -10.24
CA LEU A 979 49.79 3.80 -9.67
C LEU A 979 49.98 5.11 -10.43
N SER A 980 50.07 6.23 -9.69
CA SER A 980 50.28 7.52 -10.32
C SER A 980 51.69 7.60 -10.94
N PRO A 981 51.89 8.27 -12.09
CA PRO A 981 53.21 8.39 -12.70
C PRO A 981 54.28 9.09 -11.84
N HIS A 982 53.90 9.71 -10.72
CA HIS A 982 54.80 10.48 -9.86
C HIS A 982 55.49 9.67 -8.75
N GLU A 983 55.07 8.45 -8.44
CA GLU A 983 55.69 7.65 -7.37
C GLU A 983 57.03 6.98 -7.77
N PHE A 984 57.42 7.04 -9.04
CA PHE A 984 58.71 6.51 -9.50
C PHE A 984 59.94 7.29 -9.00
N VAL A 985 59.76 8.48 -8.39
CA VAL A 985 60.88 9.34 -7.94
C VAL A 985 60.92 9.44 -6.41
N LYS A 986 61.06 8.29 -5.74
CA LYS A 986 61.49 8.20 -4.33
C LYS A 986 62.04 6.82 -3.97
N VAL A 987 63.13 6.42 -4.64
CA VAL A 987 64.05 5.42 -4.09
C VAL A 987 65.02 6.17 -3.17
N PRO A 988 65.06 5.90 -1.85
CA PRO A 988 66.08 6.48 -0.96
C PRO A 988 67.44 5.87 -1.27
N GLU A 989 68.45 6.72 -1.47
CA GLU A 989 69.81 6.34 -1.89
C GLU A 989 70.63 5.61 -0.79
N GLU A 990 70.04 5.34 0.38
CA GLU A 990 70.72 4.74 1.54
C GLU A 990 70.79 3.21 1.53
N THR A 991 70.08 2.49 0.65
CA THR A 991 70.12 1.02 0.62
C THR A 991 71.22 0.43 -0.26
N ALA A 992 71.90 1.25 -1.08
CA ALA A 992 72.98 0.80 -1.96
C ALA A 992 74.30 0.46 -1.21
N ALA A 993 74.50 1.00 -0.01
CA ALA A 993 75.74 0.81 0.77
C ALA A 993 75.78 -0.49 1.61
N ALA A 994 74.62 -1.10 1.88
CA ALA A 994 74.52 -2.28 2.75
C ALA A 994 74.72 -3.63 2.02
N ALA A 995 74.59 -3.65 0.69
CA ALA A 995 74.64 -4.86 -0.13
C ALA A 995 76.06 -5.23 -0.64
N ALA A 996 77.10 -4.58 -0.14
CA ALA A 996 78.50 -4.84 -0.49
C ALA A 996 79.32 -5.46 0.68
N ALA A 997 78.65 -5.88 1.76
CA ALA A 997 79.30 -6.38 2.99
C ALA A 997 78.57 -7.58 3.64
N VAL A 998 77.85 -8.39 2.85
CA VAL A 998 77.41 -9.77 3.14
C VAL A 998 77.47 -10.57 1.84
#